data_AF-G6AE97-F1
#
_entry.id   AF-G6AE97-F1
#
_cell.length_a   1.000
_cell.length_b   1.000
_cell.length_c   1.000
_cell.angle_alpha   90.00
_cell.angle_beta   90.00
_cell.angle_gamma   90.00
#
_symmetry.space_group_name_H-M   'P 1'
#
loop_
_entity.id
_entity.type
_entity.pdbx_description
1 polymer ?
#
loop_
_entity_poly.entity_id
_entity_poly.type
_entity_poly.pdbx_seq_one_letter_code
_entity_poly.pdbx_strand_id
1 'polypeptide(L)'
;MYILIVAIMAIGTIVGKYTSLDYVSDNIFGSWWFCLLWAIGIAVGIIYFIKQKIHRPIIVLLHLSFVIILLGALLTHLTAHKGMIHLRQGKPVSTYITKDDNKVQLPFSVVLNRFNITYHTGNMAAMDYASVITIIEGERKEEFQVSMNKIYSGYGTRLYQSSFDEDMKGSYLSVNSDPYGIPVTYTGYALLFFGLIAMLIEPKGNFRRLLRSNSRKSIVSLLLLLTCTSPIIAQPSLTRETANEFGKIFVVYNGRICPMQTYAIDFTKKLYGKKKYKDFTPCQVLTGFMFWGKEWMKEPILRIKGNELRDKLGLSEYTSPMSLFGQQGYILGPYLQDAQNQPNDAVSKQLLDIDDKMMLLMDLMQGKTLKMFPYTSLQGTTEWFAPTDRMPKTMPKAQQQYIRTILSLARQLANQGNTGMLNELTQKLQKYQYAYGGNTIPTPTEIRAENIYNSYSFTTFLFIGNLILGLLSILFLNKKRAYRIFTYLMGLSWLILTFTLALRWIINGTIPIANGYETMLLLSWLIMIVSILTTYKLQLMTTFGLLMSGFMLLVSHLGEMDPSITPRMPVLNSPLLSIHVSIIMISYALFSLTFICAIAYFLTYRSKKANIIQTNKQLTTLSQIFLYPAITTLGLGIFIGAIWANISWGTYWGWDPKETWALITLMVYAIVLHKQSLPTFRKPLNYHLYMIIAFLSILMTYFGVNYVLGGMHSYA
;
A
#
# COMPACT_ATOMS: atom_id res chain seq x y z
N MET A 1 -17.19 -29.00 -11.49
CA MET A 1 -17.64 -28.18 -10.34
C MET A 1 -16.54 -27.26 -9.81
N TYR A 2 -15.60 -27.69 -8.97
CA TYR A 2 -14.62 -26.78 -8.32
C TYR A 2 -13.91 -25.78 -9.26
N ILE A 3 -13.34 -26.26 -10.37
CA ILE A 3 -12.68 -25.40 -11.39
C ILE A 3 -13.66 -24.43 -12.06
N LEU A 4 -14.93 -24.82 -12.25
CA LEU A 4 -15.96 -23.98 -12.84
C LEU A 4 -16.31 -22.81 -11.92
N ILE A 5 -16.44 -23.05 -10.61
CA ILE A 5 -16.68 -22.00 -9.60
C ILE A 5 -15.51 -20.99 -9.63
N VAL A 6 -14.26 -21.47 -9.61
CA VAL A 6 -13.06 -20.61 -9.68
C VAL A 6 -13.01 -19.80 -10.98
N ALA A 7 -13.34 -20.43 -12.13
CA ALA A 7 -13.38 -19.74 -13.42
C ALA A 7 -14.47 -18.66 -13.48
N ILE A 8 -15.66 -18.94 -12.97
CA ILE A 8 -16.78 -17.98 -12.94
C ILE A 8 -16.46 -16.79 -12.02
N MET A 9 -15.82 -17.02 -10.86
CA MET A 9 -15.34 -15.93 -10.02
C MET A 9 -14.31 -15.05 -10.74
N ALA A 10 -13.32 -15.65 -11.42
CA ALA A 10 -12.33 -14.91 -12.19
C ALA A 10 -12.98 -14.10 -13.33
N ILE A 11 -13.87 -14.72 -14.11
CA ILE A 11 -14.62 -14.06 -15.20
C ILE A 11 -15.48 -12.92 -14.66
N GLY A 12 -16.18 -13.11 -13.53
CA GLY A 12 -16.98 -12.07 -12.89
C GLY A 12 -16.17 -10.81 -12.58
N THR A 13 -14.96 -10.95 -12.02
CA THR A 13 -14.09 -9.79 -11.76
C THR A 13 -13.62 -9.07 -13.05
N ILE A 14 -13.49 -9.79 -14.17
CA ILE A 14 -13.15 -9.20 -15.46
C ILE A 14 -14.37 -8.48 -16.06
N VAL A 15 -15.56 -9.07 -16.01
CA VAL A 15 -16.81 -8.44 -16.45
C VAL A 15 -17.08 -7.15 -15.66
N GLY A 16 -16.82 -7.14 -14.35
CA GLY A 16 -17.05 -5.98 -13.47
C GLY A 16 -16.21 -4.76 -13.84
N LYS A 17 -15.01 -4.96 -14.38
CA LYS A 17 -14.17 -3.89 -14.93
C LYS A 17 -14.83 -3.18 -16.12
N TYR A 18 -15.54 -3.92 -16.97
CA TYR A 18 -16.17 -3.41 -18.18
C TYR A 18 -17.65 -3.03 -18.00
N THR A 19 -18.19 -3.19 -16.79
CA THR A 19 -19.59 -2.90 -16.45
C THR A 19 -19.65 -2.10 -15.15
N SER A 20 -19.91 -2.76 -14.02
CA SER A 20 -19.71 -2.23 -12.67
C SER A 20 -19.59 -3.37 -11.66
N LEU A 21 -19.14 -3.06 -10.43
CA LEU A 21 -19.18 -4.03 -9.33
C LEU A 21 -20.62 -4.43 -9.00
N ASP A 22 -21.55 -3.46 -9.00
CA ASP A 22 -22.98 -3.69 -8.83
C ASP A 22 -23.55 -4.68 -9.85
N TYR A 23 -23.31 -4.45 -11.14
CA TYR A 23 -23.83 -5.33 -12.20
C TYR A 23 -23.41 -6.78 -12.01
N VAL A 24 -22.16 -7.03 -11.60
CA VAL A 24 -21.65 -8.38 -11.32
C VAL A 24 -22.17 -8.93 -10.00
N SER A 25 -22.33 -8.09 -8.98
CA SER A 25 -22.96 -8.46 -7.71
C SER A 25 -24.38 -8.97 -7.95
N ASP A 26 -25.18 -8.28 -8.75
CA ASP A 26 -26.58 -8.63 -8.99
C ASP A 26 -26.72 -9.82 -9.97
N ASN A 27 -26.04 -9.77 -11.13
CA ASN A 27 -26.27 -10.70 -12.23
C ASN A 27 -25.41 -11.98 -12.18
N ILE A 28 -24.31 -11.98 -11.43
CA ILE A 28 -23.38 -13.11 -11.33
C ILE A 28 -23.34 -13.65 -9.90
N PHE A 29 -22.86 -12.88 -8.92
CA PHE A 29 -22.57 -13.41 -7.57
C PHE A 29 -23.80 -13.54 -6.66
N GLY A 30 -24.83 -12.72 -6.85
CA GLY A 30 -26.14 -12.82 -6.22
C GLY A 30 -27.14 -13.67 -7.01
N SER A 31 -26.72 -14.29 -8.12
CA SER A 31 -27.61 -15.08 -8.97
C SER A 31 -27.93 -16.45 -8.37
N TRP A 32 -29.19 -16.90 -8.54
CA TRP A 32 -29.65 -18.21 -8.06
C TRP A 32 -28.79 -19.37 -8.58
N TRP A 33 -28.29 -19.27 -9.82
CA TRP A 33 -27.48 -20.31 -10.45
C TRP A 33 -26.07 -20.38 -9.86
N PHE A 34 -25.50 -19.25 -9.43
CA PHE A 34 -24.19 -19.23 -8.74
C PHE A 34 -24.31 -19.80 -7.32
N CYS A 35 -25.38 -19.44 -6.59
CA CYS A 35 -25.72 -20.06 -5.30
C CYS A 35 -25.90 -21.59 -5.46
N LEU A 36 -26.58 -22.04 -6.51
CA LEU A 36 -26.78 -23.47 -6.80
C LEU A 36 -25.46 -24.19 -7.10
N LEU A 37 -24.52 -23.58 -7.85
CA LEU A 37 -23.18 -24.16 -8.09
C LEU A 37 -22.42 -24.39 -6.78
N TRP A 38 -22.48 -23.45 -5.84
CA TRP A 38 -21.90 -23.64 -4.50
C TRP A 38 -22.62 -24.73 -3.70
N ALA A 39 -23.96 -24.76 -3.71
CA ALA A 39 -24.75 -25.79 -3.02
C ALA A 39 -24.43 -27.22 -3.54
N ILE A 40 -24.35 -27.40 -4.87
CA ILE A 40 -23.93 -28.68 -5.46
C ILE A 40 -22.47 -28.99 -5.11
N GLY A 41 -21.59 -27.98 -5.07
CA GLY A 41 -20.21 -28.11 -4.62
C GLY A 41 -20.10 -28.64 -3.18
N ILE A 42 -20.90 -28.11 -2.26
CA ILE A 42 -21.03 -28.58 -0.87
C ILE A 42 -21.55 -30.03 -0.84
N ALA A 43 -22.65 -30.32 -1.52
CA ALA A 43 -23.29 -31.64 -1.51
C ALA A 43 -22.34 -32.74 -2.01
N VAL A 44 -21.65 -32.51 -3.14
CA VAL A 44 -20.63 -33.42 -3.68
C VAL A 44 -19.45 -33.56 -2.72
N GLY A 45 -19.03 -32.48 -2.06
CA GLY A 45 -18.00 -32.49 -1.02
C GLY A 45 -18.37 -33.37 0.18
N ILE A 46 -19.58 -33.21 0.72
CA ILE A 46 -20.09 -34.00 1.86
C ILE A 46 -20.21 -35.48 1.48
N ILE A 47 -20.81 -35.80 0.33
CA ILE A 47 -20.93 -37.18 -0.18
C ILE A 47 -19.54 -37.82 -0.33
N TYR A 48 -18.56 -37.10 -0.86
CA TYR A 48 -17.17 -37.56 -0.95
C TYR A 48 -16.54 -37.80 0.43
N PHE A 49 -16.74 -36.88 1.37
CA PHE A 49 -16.20 -36.95 2.73
C PHE A 49 -16.73 -38.16 3.51
N ILE A 50 -18.03 -38.43 3.40
CA ILE A 50 -18.70 -39.62 3.96
C ILE A 50 -18.16 -40.90 3.29
N LYS A 51 -18.10 -40.93 1.94
CA LYS A 51 -17.62 -42.10 1.18
C LYS A 51 -16.16 -42.46 1.48
N GLN A 52 -15.32 -41.47 1.82
CA GLN A 52 -13.92 -41.67 2.23
C GLN A 52 -13.74 -41.98 3.73
N LYS A 53 -14.80 -41.96 4.54
CA LYS A 53 -14.77 -42.23 6.00
C LYS A 53 -13.68 -41.43 6.73
N ILE A 54 -13.63 -40.12 6.49
CA ILE A 54 -12.55 -39.24 7.02
C ILE A 54 -12.82 -38.88 8.50
N HIS A 55 -12.40 -39.75 9.41
CA HIS A 55 -12.57 -39.57 10.86
C HIS A 55 -11.50 -38.69 11.55
N ARG A 56 -10.84 -37.77 10.83
CA ARG A 56 -9.83 -36.87 11.42
C ARG A 56 -10.48 -35.55 11.87
N PRO A 57 -10.59 -35.26 13.19
CA PRO A 57 -11.41 -34.15 13.68
C PRO A 57 -10.96 -32.77 13.19
N ILE A 58 -9.65 -32.52 13.04
CA ILE A 58 -9.12 -31.26 12.51
C ILE A 58 -9.51 -31.07 11.03
N ILE A 59 -9.56 -32.15 10.25
CA ILE A 59 -9.96 -32.10 8.83
C ILE A 59 -11.48 -31.92 8.72
N VAL A 60 -12.26 -32.60 9.57
CA VAL A 60 -13.71 -32.39 9.69
C VAL A 60 -14.01 -30.93 10.00
N LEU A 61 -13.39 -30.39 11.05
CA LEU A 61 -13.56 -29.00 11.51
C LEU A 61 -13.30 -27.98 10.38
N LEU A 62 -12.19 -28.14 9.66
CA LEU A 62 -11.79 -27.24 8.58
C LEU A 62 -12.69 -27.32 7.33
N HIS A 63 -13.33 -28.46 7.07
CA HIS A 63 -14.31 -28.57 5.97
C HIS A 63 -15.70 -28.08 6.40
N LEU A 64 -16.12 -28.42 7.63
CA LEU A 64 -17.37 -27.97 8.24
C LEU A 64 -17.42 -26.45 8.35
N SER A 65 -16.29 -25.78 8.65
CA SER A 65 -16.23 -24.32 8.68
C SER A 65 -16.61 -23.69 7.34
N PHE A 66 -16.19 -24.25 6.20
CA PHE A 66 -16.59 -23.73 4.88
C PHE A 66 -18.09 -23.94 4.59
N VAL A 67 -18.67 -25.06 5.06
CA VAL A 67 -20.12 -25.28 4.95
C VAL A 67 -20.90 -24.24 5.76
N ILE A 68 -20.43 -23.93 6.98
CA ILE A 68 -21.07 -22.92 7.85
C ILE A 68 -20.87 -21.50 7.31
N ILE A 69 -19.71 -21.17 6.74
CA ILE A 69 -19.46 -19.88 6.06
C ILE A 69 -20.43 -19.71 4.86
N LEU A 70 -20.61 -20.75 4.04
CA LEU A 70 -21.50 -20.69 2.88
C LEU A 70 -22.98 -20.70 3.27
N LEU A 71 -23.37 -21.39 4.36
CA LEU A 71 -24.70 -21.29 4.93
C LEU A 71 -24.98 -19.87 5.48
N GLY A 72 -24.00 -19.27 6.15
CA GLY A 72 -24.08 -17.88 6.61
C GLY A 72 -24.23 -16.91 5.44
N ALA A 73 -23.42 -17.06 4.39
CA ALA A 73 -23.55 -16.26 3.17
C ALA A 73 -24.90 -16.42 2.45
N LEU A 74 -25.50 -17.62 2.48
CA LEU A 74 -26.86 -17.84 1.97
C LEU A 74 -27.92 -17.14 2.83
N LEU A 75 -27.78 -17.16 4.17
CA LEU A 75 -28.66 -16.41 5.07
C LEU A 75 -28.52 -14.90 4.84
N THR A 76 -27.30 -14.39 4.63
CA THR A 76 -27.07 -12.98 4.22
C THR A 76 -27.79 -12.67 2.92
N HIS A 77 -27.65 -13.52 1.89
CA HIS A 77 -28.29 -13.31 0.59
C HIS A 77 -29.83 -13.33 0.66
N LEU A 78 -30.41 -14.16 1.52
CA LEU A 78 -31.86 -14.31 1.65
C LEU A 78 -32.53 -13.37 2.68
N THR A 79 -31.77 -12.77 3.61
CA THR A 79 -32.36 -12.00 4.73
C THR A 79 -31.73 -10.62 4.99
N ALA A 80 -30.57 -10.30 4.39
CA ALA A 80 -29.93 -9.01 4.61
C ALA A 80 -30.62 -7.88 3.82
N HIS A 81 -30.85 -6.76 4.50
CA HIS A 81 -31.43 -5.55 3.91
C HIS A 81 -30.40 -4.42 3.90
N LYS A 82 -30.25 -3.74 2.76
CA LYS A 82 -29.22 -2.71 2.54
C LYS A 82 -29.78 -1.44 1.90
N GLY A 83 -29.16 -0.31 2.17
CA GLY A 83 -29.49 0.96 1.53
C GLY A 83 -28.75 2.15 2.13
N MET A 84 -29.30 3.35 1.94
CA MET A 84 -28.69 4.63 2.33
C MET A 84 -29.68 5.50 3.11
N ILE A 85 -29.19 6.24 4.12
CA ILE A 85 -29.88 7.39 4.69
C ILE A 85 -29.10 8.66 4.41
N HIS A 86 -29.79 9.68 3.88
CA HIS A 86 -29.31 11.06 3.89
C HIS A 86 -29.85 11.75 5.13
N LEU A 87 -28.95 12.25 5.98
CA LEU A 87 -29.28 12.98 7.19
C LEU A 87 -28.88 14.44 7.02
N ARG A 88 -29.82 15.37 7.26
CA ARG A 88 -29.55 16.81 7.37
C ARG A 88 -29.65 17.24 8.82
N GLN A 89 -28.76 18.15 9.25
CA GLN A 89 -28.61 18.53 10.65
C GLN A 89 -29.94 18.97 11.29
N GLY A 90 -30.25 18.41 12.46
CA GLY A 90 -31.46 18.70 13.22
C GLY A 90 -32.77 18.11 12.67
N LYS A 91 -32.76 17.45 11.50
CA LYS A 91 -33.96 16.80 10.94
C LYS A 91 -34.01 15.31 11.33
N PRO A 92 -35.13 14.81 11.89
CA PRO A 92 -35.34 13.37 12.07
C PRO A 92 -35.64 12.68 10.75
N VAL A 93 -35.10 11.47 10.58
CA VAL A 93 -35.33 10.58 9.43
C VAL A 93 -35.61 9.18 9.97
N SER A 94 -36.77 8.61 9.61
CA SER A 94 -37.15 7.23 9.97
C SER A 94 -37.06 6.25 8.80
N THR A 95 -36.70 6.70 7.60
CA THR A 95 -36.70 5.88 6.39
C THR A 95 -35.34 5.87 5.69
N TYR A 96 -34.94 4.72 5.17
CA TYR A 96 -33.80 4.58 4.27
C TYR A 96 -34.25 4.26 2.84
N ILE A 97 -33.36 4.52 1.88
CA ILE A 97 -33.57 4.30 0.45
C ILE A 97 -32.79 3.04 0.06
N THR A 98 -33.44 2.04 -0.55
CA THR A 98 -32.75 0.84 -1.07
C THR A 98 -32.01 1.16 -2.37
N LYS A 99 -31.27 0.17 -2.91
CA LYS A 99 -30.62 0.28 -4.22
C LYS A 99 -31.61 0.52 -5.38
N ASP A 100 -32.86 0.11 -5.20
CA ASP A 100 -33.95 0.24 -6.17
C ASP A 100 -34.82 1.51 -5.93
N ASP A 101 -34.24 2.54 -5.29
CA ASP A 101 -34.88 3.80 -4.84
C ASP A 101 -36.12 3.67 -3.92
N ASN A 102 -36.47 2.46 -3.49
CA ASN A 102 -37.60 2.21 -2.60
C ASN A 102 -37.32 2.73 -1.18
N LYS A 103 -38.30 3.44 -0.60
CA LYS A 103 -38.22 3.93 0.78
C LYS A 103 -38.75 2.90 1.77
N VAL A 104 -37.90 2.47 2.70
CA VAL A 104 -38.20 1.46 3.73
C VAL A 104 -38.03 2.09 5.12
N GLN A 105 -38.92 1.75 6.06
CA GLN A 105 -38.82 2.23 7.44
C GLN A 105 -37.64 1.57 8.18
N LEU A 106 -36.97 2.35 9.02
CA LEU A 106 -36.07 1.90 10.07
C LEU A 106 -36.88 1.53 11.33
N PRO A 107 -36.33 0.68 12.21
CA PRO A 107 -36.95 0.41 13.52
C PRO A 107 -36.86 1.60 14.51
N PHE A 108 -36.12 2.66 14.16
CA PHE A 108 -35.90 3.85 14.97
C PHE A 108 -35.84 5.11 14.09
N SER A 109 -36.00 6.29 14.68
CA SER A 109 -35.69 7.56 14.00
C SER A 109 -34.25 8.00 14.28
N VAL A 110 -33.59 8.58 13.28
CA VAL A 110 -32.22 9.11 13.38
C VAL A 110 -32.21 10.62 13.20
N VAL A 111 -31.50 11.35 14.05
CA VAL A 111 -31.22 12.79 13.88
C VAL A 111 -29.72 13.01 13.76
N LEU A 112 -29.25 13.81 12.80
CA LEU A 112 -27.86 14.28 12.78
C LEU A 112 -27.69 15.50 13.68
N ASN A 113 -26.91 15.37 14.75
CA ASN A 113 -26.64 16.45 15.69
C ASN A 113 -25.55 17.38 15.13
N ARG A 114 -24.47 16.79 14.58
CA ARG A 114 -23.39 17.49 13.85
C ARG A 114 -22.57 16.49 13.00
N PHE A 115 -21.96 16.98 11.93
CA PHE A 115 -20.94 16.26 11.17
C PHE A 115 -19.59 16.99 11.32
N ASN A 116 -18.54 16.24 11.66
CA ASN A 116 -17.21 16.77 11.94
C ASN A 116 -16.16 16.00 11.11
N ILE A 117 -15.22 16.72 10.49
CA ILE A 117 -13.97 16.14 10.00
C ILE A 117 -12.89 16.37 11.06
N THR A 118 -12.22 15.31 11.48
CA THR A 118 -11.00 15.39 12.28
C THR A 118 -9.81 15.37 11.33
N TYR A 119 -8.95 16.38 11.38
CA TYR A 119 -7.75 16.47 10.55
C TYR A 119 -6.49 16.02 11.29
N HIS A 120 -5.46 15.62 10.54
CA HIS A 120 -4.13 15.41 11.10
C HIS A 120 -3.51 16.74 11.56
N THR A 121 -2.85 16.72 12.72
CA THR A 121 -2.27 17.90 13.38
C THR A 121 -1.40 18.73 12.42
N GLY A 122 -1.81 19.96 12.13
CA GLY A 122 -1.06 20.93 11.32
C GLY A 122 -1.24 20.85 9.80
N ASN A 123 -2.21 20.08 9.31
CA ASN A 123 -2.45 19.95 7.87
C ASN A 123 -3.93 19.63 7.56
N MET A 124 -4.28 19.61 6.26
CA MET A 124 -5.65 19.40 5.78
C MET A 124 -5.97 17.94 5.41
N ALA A 125 -5.13 16.96 5.73
CA ALA A 125 -5.45 15.55 5.52
C ALA A 125 -6.45 15.08 6.58
N ALA A 126 -7.59 14.53 6.15
CA ALA A 126 -8.57 13.96 7.06
C ALA A 126 -8.01 12.73 7.78
N MET A 127 -8.17 12.68 9.10
CA MET A 127 -7.86 11.55 9.98
C MET A 127 -9.12 10.71 10.29
N ASP A 128 -10.28 11.35 10.42
CA ASP A 128 -11.58 10.68 10.55
C ASP A 128 -12.76 11.55 10.06
N TYR A 129 -13.83 10.90 9.60
CA TYR A 129 -15.10 11.50 9.18
C TYR A 129 -16.19 11.04 10.14
N ALA A 130 -16.72 11.93 10.98
CA ALA A 130 -17.56 11.57 12.11
C ALA A 130 -18.93 12.25 12.10
N SER A 131 -19.99 11.44 12.03
CA SER A 131 -21.37 11.86 12.29
C SER A 131 -21.74 11.62 13.75
N VAL A 132 -22.12 12.67 14.47
CA VAL A 132 -22.77 12.53 15.78
C VAL A 132 -24.28 12.51 15.56
N ILE A 133 -24.91 11.39 15.89
CA ILE A 133 -26.33 11.13 15.64
C ILE A 133 -27.06 10.81 16.95
N THR A 134 -28.32 11.23 17.06
CA THR A 134 -29.25 10.71 18.07
C THR A 134 -30.10 9.61 17.46
N ILE A 135 -30.13 8.44 18.09
CA ILE A 135 -31.10 7.38 17.83
C ILE A 135 -32.30 7.58 18.76
N ILE A 136 -33.51 7.50 18.20
CA ILE A 136 -34.78 7.70 18.93
C ILE A 136 -35.68 6.47 18.70
N GLU A 137 -35.95 5.72 19.76
CA GLU A 137 -36.93 4.62 19.79
C GLU A 137 -37.89 4.85 20.97
N GLY A 138 -39.16 5.15 20.67
CA GLY A 138 -40.14 5.54 21.69
C GLY A 138 -39.65 6.73 22.52
N GLU A 139 -39.55 6.54 23.83
CA GLU A 139 -39.01 7.55 24.76
C GLU A 139 -37.48 7.56 24.86
N ARG A 140 -36.80 6.48 24.41
CA ARG A 140 -35.34 6.37 24.50
C ARG A 140 -34.66 7.26 23.46
N LYS A 141 -33.66 8.02 23.90
CA LYS A 141 -32.80 8.87 23.08
C LYS A 141 -31.35 8.65 23.47
N GLU A 142 -30.55 8.18 22.53
CA GLU A 142 -29.14 7.84 22.77
C GLU A 142 -28.26 8.51 21.69
N GLU A 143 -27.23 9.26 22.12
CA GLU A 143 -26.26 9.86 21.20
C GLU A 143 -25.13 8.87 20.89
N PHE A 144 -24.89 8.64 19.60
CA PHE A 144 -23.80 7.82 19.09
C PHE A 144 -22.95 8.61 18.09
N GLN A 145 -21.64 8.37 18.11
CA GLN A 145 -20.74 8.83 17.05
C GLN A 145 -20.45 7.67 16.10
N VAL A 146 -20.85 7.83 14.84
CA VAL A 146 -20.53 6.94 13.71
C VAL A 146 -19.35 7.54 12.94
N SER A 147 -18.33 6.74 12.63
CA SER A 147 -17.19 7.16 11.80
C SER A 147 -16.52 5.98 11.07
N MET A 148 -15.45 6.24 10.31
CA MET A 148 -14.88 5.30 9.31
C MET A 148 -14.33 3.98 9.88
N ASN A 149 -14.14 3.89 11.20
CA ASN A 149 -13.77 2.64 11.90
C ASN A 149 -14.64 2.40 13.15
N LYS A 150 -15.81 3.06 13.24
CA LYS A 150 -16.72 3.00 14.38
C LYS A 150 -18.16 3.08 13.90
N ILE A 151 -18.77 1.94 13.63
CA ILE A 151 -20.17 1.85 13.20
C ILE A 151 -21.13 1.87 14.39
N TYR A 152 -22.35 2.35 14.16
CA TYR A 152 -23.48 2.06 15.05
C TYR A 152 -24.01 0.65 14.75
N SER A 153 -24.48 -0.05 15.79
CA SER A 153 -25.08 -1.38 15.67
C SER A 153 -26.12 -1.57 16.79
N GLY A 154 -27.41 -1.49 16.44
CA GLY A 154 -28.53 -1.63 17.39
C GLY A 154 -29.84 -1.90 16.65
N TYR A 155 -30.82 -2.50 17.33
CA TYR A 155 -32.13 -2.86 16.75
C TYR A 155 -32.01 -3.63 15.42
N GLY A 156 -31.11 -4.63 15.40
CA GLY A 156 -30.77 -5.44 14.21
C GLY A 156 -30.01 -4.70 13.10
N THR A 157 -29.90 -3.37 13.18
CA THR A 157 -29.49 -2.48 12.10
C THR A 157 -28.12 -1.87 12.38
N ARG A 158 -27.32 -1.67 11.32
CA ARG A 158 -26.00 -1.03 11.38
C ARG A 158 -25.99 0.22 10.53
N LEU A 159 -25.35 1.28 11.04
CA LEU A 159 -25.13 2.53 10.32
C LEU A 159 -23.62 2.81 10.24
N TYR A 160 -23.12 3.06 9.04
CA TYR A 160 -21.69 3.32 8.78
C TYR A 160 -21.50 4.54 7.87
N GLN A 161 -20.41 5.28 8.07
CA GLN A 161 -20.15 6.52 7.34
C GLN A 161 -19.81 6.21 5.87
N SER A 162 -20.51 6.86 4.94
CA SER A 162 -20.29 6.69 3.49
C SER A 162 -19.74 7.98 2.85
N SER A 163 -20.51 9.06 2.90
CA SER A 163 -20.14 10.37 2.34
C SER A 163 -20.82 11.51 3.12
N PHE A 164 -20.65 12.75 2.69
CA PHE A 164 -21.20 13.94 3.35
C PHE A 164 -21.52 15.03 2.33
N ASP A 165 -22.40 15.98 2.70
CA ASP A 165 -22.71 17.14 1.86
C ASP A 165 -21.57 18.17 1.95
N GLU A 166 -21.23 18.82 0.83
CA GLU A 166 -20.14 19.82 0.77
C GLU A 166 -20.33 21.01 1.73
N ASP A 167 -21.58 21.31 2.11
CA ASP A 167 -21.91 22.39 3.06
C ASP A 167 -21.69 22.00 4.55
N MET A 168 -21.20 20.78 4.80
CA MET A 168 -20.91 20.18 6.12
C MET A 168 -22.13 20.03 7.05
N LYS A 169 -23.36 20.23 6.55
CA LYS A 169 -24.61 20.15 7.34
C LYS A 169 -25.43 18.90 7.04
N GLY A 170 -24.88 17.96 6.28
CA GLY A 170 -25.49 16.65 6.08
C GLY A 170 -24.48 15.55 5.82
N SER A 171 -24.96 14.33 6.03
CA SER A 171 -24.15 13.12 6.06
C SER A 171 -24.94 11.96 5.45
N TYR A 172 -24.27 11.14 4.63
CA TYR A 172 -24.82 9.90 4.12
C TYR A 172 -24.25 8.75 4.94
N LEU A 173 -25.12 8.06 5.67
CA LEU A 173 -24.79 6.80 6.32
C LEU A 173 -25.38 5.66 5.49
N SER A 174 -24.60 4.63 5.26
CA SER A 174 -25.10 3.38 4.69
C SER A 174 -25.76 2.54 5.78
N VAL A 175 -26.82 1.83 5.40
CA VAL A 175 -27.62 0.95 6.24
C VAL A 175 -27.34 -0.50 5.84
N ASN A 176 -27.03 -1.35 6.82
CA ASN A 176 -27.02 -2.80 6.65
C ASN A 176 -27.71 -3.48 7.84
N SER A 177 -28.73 -4.29 7.58
CA SER A 177 -29.40 -5.14 8.57
C SER A 177 -29.23 -6.60 8.15
N ASP A 178 -28.45 -7.34 8.92
CA ASP A 178 -28.23 -8.78 8.73
C ASP A 178 -28.09 -9.47 10.10
N PRO A 179 -29.21 -9.90 10.72
CA PRO A 179 -29.21 -10.51 12.04
C PRO A 179 -28.84 -12.00 12.03
N TYR A 180 -28.81 -12.67 10.87
CA TYR A 180 -28.65 -14.13 10.78
C TYR A 180 -27.39 -14.56 10.00
N GLY A 181 -27.07 -13.90 8.90
CA GLY A 181 -25.93 -14.21 8.04
C GLY A 181 -24.58 -13.92 8.71
N ILE A 182 -24.42 -12.73 9.28
CA ILE A 182 -23.21 -12.34 10.05
C ILE A 182 -22.89 -13.34 11.17
N PRO A 183 -23.78 -13.65 12.15
CA PRO A 183 -23.42 -14.55 13.24
C PRO A 183 -23.07 -15.98 12.80
N VAL A 184 -23.80 -16.53 11.82
CA VAL A 184 -23.50 -17.86 11.27
C VAL A 184 -22.17 -17.85 10.50
N THR A 185 -21.92 -16.86 9.66
CA THR A 185 -20.66 -16.72 8.93
C THR A 185 -19.47 -16.58 9.90
N TYR A 186 -19.63 -15.78 10.96
CA TYR A 186 -18.59 -15.56 11.97
C TYR A 186 -18.31 -16.83 12.80
N THR A 187 -19.33 -17.62 13.09
CA THR A 187 -19.18 -18.95 13.69
C THR A 187 -18.36 -19.86 12.77
N GLY A 188 -18.66 -19.87 11.48
CA GLY A 188 -17.87 -20.59 10.48
C GLY A 188 -16.42 -20.13 10.39
N TYR A 189 -16.17 -18.81 10.38
CA TYR A 189 -14.82 -18.26 10.39
C TYR A 189 -14.03 -18.61 11.65
N ALA A 190 -14.65 -18.61 12.83
CA ALA A 190 -14.00 -19.00 14.08
C ALA A 190 -13.55 -20.48 14.03
N LEU A 191 -14.40 -21.37 13.50
CA LEU A 191 -14.06 -22.78 13.29
C LEU A 191 -12.91 -22.95 12.27
N LEU A 192 -12.87 -22.13 11.22
CA LEU A 192 -11.76 -22.10 10.25
C LEU A 192 -10.45 -21.63 10.91
N PHE A 193 -10.49 -20.56 11.71
CA PHE A 193 -9.36 -20.01 12.46
C PHE A 193 -8.72 -21.09 13.35
N PHE A 194 -9.52 -21.75 14.19
CA PHE A 194 -9.02 -22.81 15.08
C PHE A 194 -8.57 -24.05 14.30
N GLY A 195 -9.26 -24.43 13.21
CA GLY A 195 -8.89 -25.55 12.35
C GLY A 195 -7.52 -25.36 11.67
N LEU A 196 -7.25 -24.18 11.13
CA LEU A 196 -5.96 -23.86 10.49
C LEU A 196 -4.80 -23.83 11.51
N ILE A 197 -5.02 -23.28 12.70
CA ILE A 197 -4.00 -23.29 13.77
C ILE A 197 -3.75 -24.71 14.28
N ALA A 198 -4.81 -25.51 14.50
CA ALA A 198 -4.70 -26.90 14.94
C ALA A 198 -3.92 -27.77 13.94
N MET A 199 -4.07 -27.53 12.63
CA MET A 199 -3.31 -28.21 11.57
C MET A 199 -1.79 -28.00 11.68
N LEU A 200 -1.33 -26.84 12.17
CA LEU A 200 0.11 -26.58 12.40
C LEU A 200 0.62 -27.21 13.70
N ILE A 201 -0.25 -27.36 14.71
CA ILE A 201 0.11 -27.87 16.04
C ILE A 201 0.03 -29.41 16.11
N GLU A 202 -0.80 -30.08 15.29
CA GLU A 202 -1.09 -31.52 15.35
C GLU A 202 0.19 -32.38 15.55
N PRO A 203 0.34 -33.12 16.67
CA PRO A 203 1.53 -33.93 16.96
C PRO A 203 1.84 -35.01 15.90
N LYS A 204 0.79 -35.54 15.26
CA LYS A 204 0.86 -36.54 14.16
C LYS A 204 0.68 -35.91 12.77
N GLY A 205 0.61 -34.58 12.69
CA GLY A 205 0.40 -33.83 11.46
C GLY A 205 1.64 -33.80 10.54
N ASN A 206 1.40 -33.66 9.23
CA ASN A 206 2.46 -33.67 8.22
C ASN A 206 3.51 -32.58 8.48
N PHE A 207 3.10 -31.37 8.86
CA PHE A 207 3.99 -30.23 9.12
C PHE A 207 4.99 -30.53 10.25
N ARG A 208 4.52 -30.99 11.41
CA ARG A 208 5.36 -31.21 12.60
C ARG A 208 6.39 -32.33 12.42
N ARG A 209 6.10 -33.32 11.54
CA ARG A 209 7.06 -34.37 11.13
C ARG A 209 8.29 -33.83 10.38
N LEU A 210 8.17 -32.68 9.71
CA LEU A 210 9.20 -32.14 8.81
C LEU A 210 10.17 -31.15 9.51
N LEU A 211 9.90 -30.79 10.78
CA LEU A 211 10.65 -29.74 11.47
C LEU A 211 11.92 -30.20 12.21
N ARG A 212 11.98 -31.44 12.71
CA ARG A 212 12.85 -31.89 13.83
C ARG A 212 14.39 -31.97 13.60
N SER A 213 14.96 -31.47 12.51
CA SER A 213 16.36 -31.74 12.11
C SER A 213 17.40 -30.62 12.39
N ASN A 214 17.82 -30.50 13.66
CA ASN A 214 19.09 -29.97 14.23
C ASN A 214 19.67 -28.57 13.82
N SER A 215 20.62 -28.03 14.61
CA SER A 215 21.13 -26.64 14.51
C SER A 215 22.53 -26.39 15.14
N ARG A 216 23.01 -25.11 15.13
CA ARG A 216 24.22 -24.54 15.80
C ARG A 216 25.57 -24.85 15.10
N LYS A 217 26.63 -24.01 15.14
CA LYS A 217 26.92 -22.76 15.90
C LYS A 217 27.97 -21.84 15.17
N SER A 218 27.96 -20.55 15.50
CA SER A 218 29.05 -19.51 15.44
C SER A 218 29.63 -18.96 14.11
N ILE A 219 30.12 -17.70 14.23
CA ILE A 219 30.69 -16.77 13.20
C ILE A 219 32.18 -16.45 13.60
N VAL A 220 32.95 -15.36 13.37
CA VAL A 220 32.88 -13.96 12.86
C VAL A 220 34.17 -13.66 12.02
N SER A 221 34.22 -12.60 11.22
CA SER A 221 35.44 -12.11 10.51
C SER A 221 35.42 -10.59 10.25
N LEU A 222 36.58 -9.92 10.20
CA LEU A 222 36.81 -8.56 9.64
C LEU A 222 36.88 -8.64 8.08
N LEU A 223 36.86 -7.59 7.24
CA LEU A 223 37.22 -6.15 7.30
C LEU A 223 36.32 -5.33 6.31
N LEU A 224 36.49 -4.00 6.17
CA LEU A 224 35.73 -3.09 5.28
C LEU A 224 36.58 -1.93 4.71
N LEU A 225 36.37 -1.48 3.45
CA LEU A 225 36.68 -0.10 2.98
C LEU A 225 35.97 0.31 1.65
N LEU A 226 36.18 1.57 1.22
CA LEU A 226 35.47 2.38 0.18
C LEU A 226 36.02 2.21 -1.26
N THR A 227 35.44 2.83 -2.32
CA THR A 227 35.73 4.20 -2.84
C THR A 227 34.48 4.85 -3.53
N CYS A 228 34.15 6.15 -3.39
CA CYS A 228 34.66 7.43 -3.98
C CYS A 228 34.10 7.83 -5.38
N THR A 229 33.83 9.13 -5.60
CA THR A 229 33.23 9.73 -6.83
C THR A 229 33.70 11.18 -7.06
N SER A 230 33.74 11.65 -8.31
CA SER A 230 34.27 12.97 -8.75
C SER A 230 33.19 14.05 -9.04
N PRO A 231 33.54 15.36 -9.09
CA PRO A 231 32.62 16.49 -9.34
C PRO A 231 32.75 17.13 -10.75
N ILE A 232 31.72 17.85 -11.23
CA ILE A 232 31.75 18.70 -12.44
C ILE A 232 30.84 19.96 -12.31
N ILE A 233 31.49 21.13 -12.23
CA ILE A 233 31.17 22.48 -12.78
C ILE A 233 29.73 23.04 -12.66
N ALA A 234 29.63 24.32 -12.25
CA ALA A 234 28.41 24.97 -11.76
C ALA A 234 27.65 25.87 -12.76
N GLN A 235 26.43 26.22 -12.36
CA GLN A 235 25.48 27.20 -12.92
C GLN A 235 24.90 28.02 -11.74
N PRO A 236 24.21 29.17 -11.93
CA PRO A 236 23.76 30.01 -10.82
C PRO A 236 22.78 29.29 -9.87
N SER A 237 23.21 29.16 -8.62
CA SER A 237 22.43 28.66 -7.49
C SER A 237 23.02 29.20 -6.19
N LEU A 238 22.31 29.02 -5.07
CA LEU A 238 22.89 29.27 -3.74
C LEU A 238 24.11 28.36 -3.49
N THR A 239 25.05 28.83 -2.65
CA THR A 239 26.11 27.95 -2.14
C THR A 239 25.49 26.75 -1.43
N ARG A 240 26.15 25.59 -1.51
CA ARG A 240 25.60 24.33 -1.01
C ARG A 240 25.22 24.37 0.48
N GLU A 241 25.95 25.15 1.27
CA GLU A 241 25.65 25.43 2.68
C GLU A 241 24.36 26.26 2.83
N THR A 242 24.27 27.41 2.15
CA THR A 242 23.07 28.28 2.18
C THR A 242 21.82 27.54 1.68
N ALA A 243 21.95 26.69 0.66
CA ALA A 243 20.87 25.83 0.19
C ALA A 243 20.50 24.71 1.19
N ASN A 244 21.47 24.17 1.93
CA ASN A 244 21.20 23.21 3.00
C ASN A 244 20.52 23.86 4.21
N GLU A 245 20.90 25.09 4.59
CA GLU A 245 20.21 25.87 5.63
C GLU A 245 18.76 26.18 5.22
N PHE A 246 18.53 26.60 3.97
CA PHE A 246 17.18 26.76 3.42
C PHE A 246 16.41 25.43 3.41
N GLY A 247 17.10 24.31 3.16
CA GLY A 247 16.55 22.96 3.23
C GLY A 247 16.04 22.51 4.61
N LYS A 248 16.42 23.21 5.70
CA LYS A 248 15.94 22.95 7.07
C LYS A 248 14.63 23.67 7.41
N ILE A 249 14.20 24.64 6.60
CA ILE A 249 12.88 25.28 6.73
C ILE A 249 11.80 24.19 6.63
N PHE A 250 10.74 24.27 7.43
CA PHE A 250 9.62 23.33 7.32
C PHE A 250 8.62 23.74 6.23
N VAL A 251 7.96 22.77 5.61
CA VAL A 251 6.89 22.97 4.63
C VAL A 251 5.83 21.86 4.77
N VAL A 252 4.57 22.18 4.53
CA VAL A 252 3.53 21.16 4.35
C VAL A 252 3.65 20.57 2.94
N TYR A 253 4.01 19.29 2.86
CA TYR A 253 4.14 18.53 1.61
C TYR A 253 3.55 17.13 1.80
N ASN A 254 2.84 16.63 0.77
CA ASN A 254 2.15 15.33 0.78
C ASN A 254 1.32 15.06 2.06
N GLY A 255 0.64 16.09 2.57
CA GLY A 255 -0.24 16.01 3.74
C GLY A 255 0.45 15.99 5.10
N ARG A 256 1.78 16.19 5.20
CA ARG A 256 2.48 16.32 6.49
C ARG A 256 3.47 17.48 6.48
N ILE A 257 4.00 17.83 7.64
CA ILE A 257 5.08 18.83 7.76
C ILE A 257 6.42 18.09 7.68
N CYS A 258 7.29 18.54 6.78
CA CYS A 258 8.62 17.97 6.57
C CYS A 258 9.67 19.07 6.34
N PRO A 259 10.98 18.76 6.41
CA PRO A 259 12.01 19.66 5.93
C PRO A 259 11.84 19.95 4.43
N MET A 260 12.09 21.21 4.03
CA MET A 260 12.08 21.67 2.64
C MET A 260 12.99 20.82 1.75
N GLN A 261 14.05 20.20 2.31
CA GLN A 261 14.88 19.20 1.64
C GLN A 261 14.06 18.03 1.05
N THR A 262 13.05 17.51 1.74
CA THR A 262 12.24 16.37 1.25
C THR A 262 11.42 16.79 0.04
N TYR A 263 10.70 17.92 0.14
CA TYR A 263 9.98 18.49 -1.00
C TYR A 263 10.92 18.78 -2.18
N ALA A 264 12.11 19.35 -1.91
CA ALA A 264 13.12 19.60 -2.93
C ALA A 264 13.61 18.31 -3.62
N ILE A 265 13.79 17.21 -2.86
CA ILE A 265 14.17 15.90 -3.39
C ILE A 265 13.09 15.38 -4.35
N ASP A 266 11.83 15.40 -3.94
CA ASP A 266 10.72 14.82 -4.71
C ASP A 266 10.32 15.71 -5.90
N PHE A 267 10.40 17.03 -5.77
CA PHE A 267 10.35 17.98 -6.87
C PHE A 267 11.44 17.69 -7.93
N THR A 268 12.70 17.53 -7.50
CA THR A 268 13.81 17.22 -8.41
C THR A 268 13.61 15.85 -9.08
N LYS A 269 13.10 14.84 -8.36
CA LYS A 269 12.70 13.54 -8.95
C LYS A 269 11.58 13.69 -9.98
N LYS A 270 10.50 14.43 -9.69
CA LYS A 270 9.35 14.54 -10.61
C LYS A 270 9.71 15.28 -11.90
N LEU A 271 10.60 16.27 -11.85
CA LEU A 271 11.11 16.96 -13.05
C LEU A 271 12.14 16.13 -13.82
N TYR A 272 13.22 15.69 -13.17
CA TYR A 272 14.42 15.15 -13.83
C TYR A 272 14.56 13.62 -13.75
N GLY A 273 13.76 12.94 -12.93
CA GLY A 273 13.82 11.49 -12.70
C GLY A 273 14.94 11.01 -11.75
N LYS A 274 15.69 11.92 -11.10
CA LYS A 274 16.79 11.59 -10.17
C LYS A 274 16.79 12.53 -8.95
N LYS A 275 17.35 12.08 -7.81
CA LYS A 275 17.47 12.88 -6.55
C LYS A 275 18.34 14.16 -6.68
N LYS A 276 19.13 14.30 -7.75
CA LYS A 276 20.07 15.41 -8.02
C LYS A 276 20.06 15.71 -9.52
N TYR A 277 20.33 16.97 -9.88
CA TYR A 277 20.54 17.42 -11.25
C TYR A 277 21.99 17.92 -11.39
N LYS A 278 22.79 17.32 -12.29
CA LYS A 278 24.24 17.59 -12.38
C LYS A 278 24.86 17.47 -10.96
N ASP A 279 25.73 18.41 -10.56
CA ASP A 279 26.29 18.51 -9.20
C ASP A 279 25.34 19.14 -8.16
N PHE A 280 24.19 19.69 -8.58
CA PHE A 280 23.28 20.39 -7.67
C PHE A 280 22.63 19.45 -6.66
N THR A 281 22.63 19.91 -5.40
CA THR A 281 21.71 19.37 -4.41
C THR A 281 20.26 19.70 -4.81
N PRO A 282 19.28 18.87 -4.46
CA PRO A 282 17.87 19.17 -4.72
C PRO A 282 17.43 20.52 -4.14
N CYS A 283 17.97 20.93 -2.99
CA CYS A 283 17.72 22.25 -2.42
C CYS A 283 18.20 23.40 -3.32
N GLN A 284 19.32 23.24 -4.04
CA GLN A 284 19.81 24.21 -5.03
C GLN A 284 18.94 24.24 -6.30
N VAL A 285 18.35 23.10 -6.69
CA VAL A 285 17.37 23.05 -7.80
C VAL A 285 16.09 23.78 -7.41
N LEU A 286 15.52 23.49 -6.23
CA LEU A 286 14.30 24.13 -5.75
C LEU A 286 14.51 25.65 -5.55
N THR A 287 15.57 26.06 -4.84
CA THR A 287 15.89 27.48 -4.66
C THR A 287 16.31 28.16 -5.96
N GLY A 288 16.86 27.42 -6.90
CA GLY A 288 17.09 27.81 -8.30
C GLY A 288 15.81 28.34 -8.96
N PHE A 289 14.77 27.51 -9.03
CA PHE A 289 13.46 27.93 -9.57
C PHE A 289 12.78 29.04 -8.76
N MET A 290 12.94 29.05 -7.44
CA MET A 290 12.34 30.08 -6.57
C MET A 290 12.96 31.47 -6.73
N PHE A 291 14.27 31.57 -7.00
CA PHE A 291 14.98 32.85 -7.05
C PHE A 291 15.39 33.27 -8.47
N TRP A 292 15.86 32.32 -9.27
CA TRP A 292 16.32 32.47 -10.66
C TRP A 292 15.42 31.71 -11.65
N GLY A 293 14.10 31.85 -11.48
CA GLY A 293 13.12 31.12 -12.28
C GLY A 293 13.19 31.42 -13.79
N LYS A 294 13.65 32.60 -14.21
CA LYS A 294 13.81 32.93 -15.65
C LYS A 294 14.99 32.20 -16.30
N GLU A 295 15.98 31.86 -15.49
CA GLU A 295 17.20 31.17 -15.86
C GLU A 295 16.95 29.65 -15.81
N TRP A 296 16.41 29.13 -14.71
CA TRP A 296 16.11 27.71 -14.52
C TRP A 296 14.99 27.18 -15.43
N MET A 297 14.05 28.02 -15.88
CA MET A 297 13.09 27.63 -16.93
C MET A 297 13.76 27.35 -18.30
N LYS A 298 14.99 27.84 -18.54
CA LYS A 298 15.74 27.56 -19.77
C LYS A 298 16.61 26.30 -19.68
N GLU A 299 16.82 25.75 -18.49
CA GLU A 299 17.65 24.55 -18.31
C GLU A 299 16.96 23.29 -18.84
N PRO A 300 17.66 22.41 -19.58
CA PRO A 300 17.14 21.11 -19.97
C PRO A 300 17.12 20.16 -18.76
N ILE A 301 16.07 20.28 -17.95
CA ILE A 301 15.83 19.51 -16.72
C ILE A 301 14.52 18.71 -16.76
N LEU A 302 13.56 19.10 -17.61
CA LEU A 302 12.24 18.47 -17.69
C LEU A 302 12.32 17.18 -18.52
N ARG A 303 12.08 16.02 -17.88
CA ARG A 303 12.22 14.71 -18.50
C ARG A 303 10.93 14.22 -19.18
N ILE A 304 11.03 13.88 -20.47
CA ILE A 304 9.99 13.30 -21.32
C ILE A 304 10.33 11.84 -21.62
N LYS A 305 9.48 10.92 -21.14
CA LYS A 305 9.78 9.48 -21.07
C LYS A 305 9.70 8.76 -22.43
N GLY A 306 8.59 8.88 -23.15
CA GLY A 306 8.29 8.10 -24.35
C GLY A 306 8.83 8.71 -25.63
N ASN A 307 9.18 7.84 -26.58
CA ASN A 307 9.74 8.23 -27.87
C ASN A 307 8.68 8.90 -28.75
N GLU A 308 7.53 8.25 -28.93
CA GLU A 308 6.44 8.71 -29.80
C GLU A 308 5.98 10.16 -29.54
N LEU A 309 5.83 10.55 -28.27
CA LEU A 309 5.46 11.93 -27.91
C LEU A 309 6.59 12.94 -28.20
N ARG A 310 7.85 12.51 -28.05
CA ARG A 310 9.02 13.32 -28.42
C ARG A 310 9.13 13.50 -29.92
N ASP A 311 8.94 12.42 -30.67
CA ASP A 311 9.04 12.41 -32.13
C ASP A 311 7.88 13.24 -32.75
N LYS A 312 6.68 13.15 -32.18
CA LYS A 312 5.48 13.94 -32.57
C LYS A 312 5.61 15.44 -32.28
N LEU A 313 6.41 15.85 -31.29
CA LEU A 313 6.56 17.25 -30.86
C LEU A 313 7.97 17.85 -31.12
N GLY A 314 8.91 17.07 -31.67
CA GLY A 314 10.30 17.49 -31.89
C GLY A 314 11.11 17.71 -30.60
N LEU A 315 10.80 17.01 -29.51
CA LEU A 315 11.37 17.27 -28.17
C LEU A 315 12.47 16.28 -27.77
N SER A 316 13.52 16.74 -27.08
CA SER A 316 14.57 15.92 -26.48
C SER A 316 14.12 15.18 -25.20
N GLU A 317 14.82 14.11 -24.78
CA GLU A 317 14.49 13.38 -23.52
C GLU A 317 14.52 14.32 -22.31
N TYR A 318 15.44 15.28 -22.31
CA TYR A 318 15.47 16.40 -21.36
C TYR A 318 15.28 17.68 -22.16
N THR A 319 14.16 18.36 -21.93
CA THR A 319 13.82 19.62 -22.58
C THR A 319 13.79 20.77 -21.57
N SER A 320 13.79 22.01 -22.05
CA SER A 320 13.61 23.16 -21.17
C SER A 320 12.12 23.38 -20.89
N PRO A 321 11.72 23.70 -19.65
CA PRO A 321 10.35 24.14 -19.36
C PRO A 321 9.89 25.31 -20.25
N MET A 322 10.80 26.22 -20.63
CA MET A 322 10.51 27.36 -21.50
C MET A 322 10.14 26.93 -22.93
N SER A 323 10.76 25.88 -23.48
CA SER A 323 10.48 25.43 -24.85
C SER A 323 9.10 24.76 -25.03
N LEU A 324 8.33 24.59 -23.96
CA LEU A 324 6.90 24.23 -24.05
C LEU A 324 5.98 25.45 -24.23
N PHE A 325 6.52 26.68 -24.27
CA PHE A 325 5.79 27.90 -24.59
C PHE A 325 6.25 28.45 -25.95
N GLY A 326 5.40 28.33 -26.96
CA GLY A 326 5.60 28.90 -28.29
C GLY A 326 4.99 30.29 -28.42
N GLN A 327 5.10 30.88 -29.62
CA GLN A 327 4.50 32.20 -29.92
C GLN A 327 2.97 32.24 -29.76
N GLN A 328 2.31 31.07 -29.85
CA GLN A 328 0.86 30.90 -29.69
C GLN A 328 0.46 30.47 -28.27
N GLY A 329 1.38 30.44 -27.30
CA GLY A 329 1.13 30.02 -25.92
C GLY A 329 1.63 28.60 -25.62
N TYR A 330 0.94 27.89 -24.73
CA TYR A 330 1.38 26.60 -24.21
C TYR A 330 1.14 25.46 -25.20
N ILE A 331 2.22 24.81 -25.66
CA ILE A 331 2.22 23.87 -26.79
C ILE A 331 1.38 22.61 -26.51
N LEU A 332 1.28 22.18 -25.26
CA LEU A 332 0.46 21.00 -24.90
C LEU A 332 -1.03 21.32 -24.73
N GLY A 333 -1.40 22.60 -24.63
CA GLY A 333 -2.78 23.07 -24.39
C GLY A 333 -3.84 22.41 -25.29
N PRO A 334 -3.68 22.43 -26.63
CA PRO A 334 -4.65 21.83 -27.55
C PRO A 334 -4.83 20.31 -27.40
N TYR A 335 -3.83 19.61 -26.89
CA TYR A 335 -3.83 18.14 -26.77
C TYR A 335 -4.34 17.64 -25.41
N LEU A 336 -4.41 18.52 -24.39
CA LEU A 336 -4.80 18.13 -23.03
C LEU A 336 -6.24 17.63 -22.94
N GLN A 337 -7.16 18.23 -23.70
CA GLN A 337 -8.57 17.85 -23.67
C GLN A 337 -8.79 16.44 -24.24
N ASP A 338 -8.11 16.09 -25.33
CA ASP A 338 -8.11 14.72 -25.87
C ASP A 338 -7.47 13.71 -24.91
N ALA A 339 -6.35 14.09 -24.27
CA ALA A 339 -5.66 13.24 -23.30
C ALA A 339 -6.50 12.98 -22.03
N GLN A 340 -7.30 13.96 -21.58
CA GLN A 340 -8.26 13.80 -20.49
C GLN A 340 -9.44 12.88 -20.86
N ASN A 341 -9.84 12.87 -22.14
CA ASN A 341 -10.88 11.96 -22.65
C ASN A 341 -10.38 10.52 -22.85
N GLN A 342 -9.06 10.31 -23.03
CA GLN A 342 -8.45 8.98 -23.22
C GLN A 342 -7.30 8.68 -22.23
N PRO A 343 -7.52 8.76 -20.91
CA PRO A 343 -6.45 8.75 -19.89
C PRO A 343 -5.74 7.40 -19.71
N ASN A 344 -6.12 6.37 -20.46
CA ASN A 344 -5.46 5.06 -20.47
C ASN A 344 -4.45 4.89 -21.63
N ASP A 345 -4.45 5.79 -22.62
CA ASP A 345 -3.46 5.78 -23.69
C ASP A 345 -2.07 6.21 -23.18
N ALA A 346 -1.02 5.60 -23.74
CA ALA A 346 0.37 5.80 -23.34
C ALA A 346 0.91 7.19 -23.71
N VAL A 347 0.42 7.82 -24.79
CA VAL A 347 0.80 9.20 -25.16
C VAL A 347 0.04 10.19 -24.27
N SER A 348 -1.26 9.97 -24.07
CA SER A 348 -2.16 10.77 -23.24
C SER A 348 -1.70 10.83 -21.78
N LYS A 349 -1.36 9.69 -21.17
CA LYS A 349 -0.75 9.65 -19.82
C LYS A 349 0.53 10.47 -19.71
N GLN A 350 1.36 10.50 -20.75
CA GLN A 350 2.60 11.27 -20.74
C GLN A 350 2.37 12.76 -20.95
N LEU A 351 1.39 13.14 -21.76
CA LEU A 351 1.01 14.53 -21.96
C LEU A 351 0.49 15.15 -20.65
N LEU A 352 -0.33 14.39 -19.91
CA LEU A 352 -0.75 14.71 -18.55
C LEU A 352 0.46 14.75 -17.58
N ASP A 353 1.35 13.75 -17.55
CA ASP A 353 2.59 13.75 -16.72
C ASP A 353 3.55 14.92 -17.05
N ILE A 354 3.42 15.60 -18.18
CA ILE A 354 4.20 16.83 -18.48
C ILE A 354 3.46 18.08 -17.99
N ASP A 355 2.16 18.21 -18.25
CA ASP A 355 1.36 19.32 -17.72
C ASP A 355 1.39 19.36 -16.18
N ASP A 356 1.29 18.19 -15.55
CA ASP A 356 1.37 17.99 -14.10
C ASP A 356 2.75 18.35 -13.49
N LYS A 357 3.80 18.44 -14.31
CA LYS A 357 5.13 19.00 -13.96
C LYS A 357 5.19 20.51 -14.19
N MET A 358 4.53 21.00 -15.24
CA MET A 358 4.47 22.43 -15.56
C MET A 358 3.59 23.20 -14.58
N MET A 359 2.44 22.66 -14.18
CA MET A 359 1.62 23.18 -13.08
C MET A 359 2.42 23.25 -11.77
N LEU A 360 3.14 22.18 -11.41
CA LEU A 360 4.01 22.14 -10.22
C LEU A 360 5.13 23.20 -10.27
N LEU A 361 5.73 23.44 -11.44
CA LEU A 361 6.71 24.51 -11.65
C LEU A 361 6.11 25.90 -11.49
N MET A 362 4.96 26.15 -12.13
CA MET A 362 4.27 27.45 -12.08
C MET A 362 3.79 27.77 -10.66
N ASP A 363 3.26 26.78 -9.95
CA ASP A 363 2.78 26.94 -8.58
C ASP A 363 3.93 27.13 -7.57
N LEU A 364 5.10 26.53 -7.79
CA LEU A 364 6.31 26.85 -7.04
C LEU A 364 6.80 28.27 -7.31
N MET A 365 6.88 28.68 -8.59
CA MET A 365 7.34 30.02 -8.97
C MET A 365 6.40 31.14 -8.49
N GLN A 366 5.09 30.84 -8.40
CA GLN A 366 4.07 31.68 -7.78
C GLN A 366 4.01 31.53 -6.25
N GLY A 367 4.76 30.59 -5.67
CA GLY A 367 4.86 30.35 -4.22
C GLY A 367 3.67 29.62 -3.58
N LYS A 368 2.67 29.14 -4.35
CA LYS A 368 1.49 28.43 -3.82
C LYS A 368 1.84 27.14 -3.08
N THR A 369 2.88 26.43 -3.54
CA THR A 369 3.34 25.18 -2.91
C THR A 369 4.09 25.41 -1.60
N LEU A 370 4.54 26.65 -1.33
CA LEU A 370 5.39 26.99 -0.20
C LEU A 370 4.55 27.24 1.06
N LYS A 371 3.79 26.23 1.50
CA LYS A 371 3.01 26.25 2.75
C LYS A 371 3.94 26.08 3.95
N MET A 372 4.66 27.15 4.26
CA MET A 372 5.78 27.21 5.19
C MET A 372 5.56 28.20 6.35
N PHE A 373 4.41 28.88 6.41
CA PHE A 373 4.12 29.90 7.42
C PHE A 373 3.03 29.42 8.37
N PRO A 374 3.39 28.84 9.53
CA PRO A 374 2.39 28.50 10.55
C PRO A 374 1.76 29.74 11.19
N TYR A 375 0.52 29.58 11.63
CA TYR A 375 -0.21 30.47 12.52
C TYR A 375 -1.13 29.64 13.42
N THR A 376 -0.97 29.76 14.73
CA THR A 376 -1.90 29.20 15.72
C THR A 376 -3.03 30.19 15.98
N SER A 377 -4.27 29.72 15.84
CA SER A 377 -5.48 30.47 16.16
C SER A 377 -5.66 30.63 17.68
N LEU A 378 -6.55 31.52 18.09
CA LEU A 378 -6.96 31.66 19.50
C LEU A 378 -7.63 30.39 20.07
N GLN A 379 -7.99 29.41 19.23
CA GLN A 379 -8.56 28.13 19.61
C GLN A 379 -7.51 27.01 19.73
N GLY A 380 -6.21 27.34 19.57
CA GLY A 380 -5.10 26.38 19.65
C GLY A 380 -4.88 25.54 18.39
N THR A 381 -5.71 25.70 17.35
CA THR A 381 -5.49 25.06 16.05
C THR A 381 -4.40 25.78 15.27
N THR A 382 -3.44 25.06 14.71
CA THR A 382 -2.34 25.63 13.90
C THR A 382 -2.49 25.25 12.44
N GLU A 383 -2.55 26.27 11.59
CA GLU A 383 -2.66 26.15 10.13
C GLU A 383 -1.39 26.70 9.45
N TRP A 384 -1.05 26.16 8.28
CA TRP A 384 0.17 26.51 7.53
C TRP A 384 -0.18 27.14 6.17
N PHE A 385 0.26 28.37 5.98
CA PHE A 385 -0.07 29.22 4.83
C PHE A 385 1.09 29.32 3.83
N ALA A 386 0.75 29.48 2.56
CA ALA A 386 1.62 30.00 1.52
C ALA A 386 1.59 31.55 1.49
N PRO A 387 2.60 32.23 0.92
CA PRO A 387 2.61 33.69 0.73
C PRO A 387 1.38 34.24 -0.01
N THR A 388 0.80 33.42 -0.88
CA THR A 388 -0.34 33.73 -1.76
C THR A 388 -1.70 33.25 -1.21
N ASP A 389 -1.73 32.53 -0.09
CA ASP A 389 -2.99 32.06 0.52
C ASP A 389 -3.80 33.23 1.11
N ARG A 390 -5.13 33.07 1.16
CA ARG A 390 -6.04 34.01 1.82
C ARG A 390 -5.97 33.84 3.34
N MET A 391 -5.10 34.61 3.98
CA MET A 391 -4.88 34.60 5.43
C MET A 391 -6.14 35.02 6.22
N PRO A 392 -6.44 34.40 7.38
CA PRO A 392 -7.60 34.74 8.20
C PRO A 392 -7.51 36.15 8.79
N LYS A 393 -8.68 36.82 8.92
CA LYS A 393 -8.77 38.19 9.46
C LYS A 393 -8.27 38.34 10.91
N THR A 394 -8.18 37.23 11.65
CA THR A 394 -7.64 37.18 13.02
C THR A 394 -6.12 37.19 13.08
N MET A 395 -5.41 36.98 11.97
CA MET A 395 -3.96 37.05 11.92
C MET A 395 -3.49 38.51 12.01
N PRO A 396 -2.58 38.87 12.93
CA PRO A 396 -2.01 40.22 13.03
C PRO A 396 -1.48 40.77 11.69
N LYS A 397 -1.77 42.04 11.38
CA LYS A 397 -1.34 42.68 10.11
C LYS A 397 0.18 42.61 9.88
N ALA A 398 0.98 42.73 10.95
CA ALA A 398 2.44 42.59 10.88
C ALA A 398 2.89 41.18 10.45
N GLN A 399 2.18 40.14 10.92
CA GLN A 399 2.43 38.74 10.55
C GLN A 399 2.04 38.48 9.09
N GLN A 400 0.87 38.97 8.65
CA GLN A 400 0.46 38.93 7.24
C GLN A 400 1.50 39.62 6.33
N GLN A 401 2.00 40.78 6.73
CA GLN A 401 2.98 41.54 5.95
C GLN A 401 4.35 40.83 5.92
N TYR A 402 4.79 40.24 7.03
CA TYR A 402 6.01 39.41 7.08
C TYR A 402 5.93 38.24 6.09
N ILE A 403 4.84 37.47 6.13
CA ILE A 403 4.62 36.31 5.24
C ILE A 403 4.69 36.71 3.76
N ARG A 404 4.16 37.89 3.40
CA ARG A 404 4.16 38.39 2.01
C ARG A 404 5.51 38.92 1.52
N THR A 405 6.34 39.49 2.39
CA THR A 405 7.59 40.18 1.98
C THR A 405 8.86 39.36 2.19
N ILE A 406 8.83 38.34 3.06
CA ILE A 406 10.04 37.58 3.43
C ILE A 406 10.68 36.83 2.26
N LEU A 407 9.89 36.29 1.31
CA LEU A 407 10.42 35.61 0.13
C LEU A 407 10.94 36.56 -0.95
N SER A 408 10.37 37.76 -1.10
CA SER A 408 10.93 38.77 -2.02
C SER A 408 12.25 39.33 -1.48
N LEU A 409 12.37 39.53 -0.16
CA LEU A 409 13.63 39.86 0.49
C LEU A 409 14.67 38.73 0.34
N ALA A 410 14.28 37.47 0.53
CA ALA A 410 15.16 36.32 0.30
C ALA A 410 15.66 36.25 -1.15
N ARG A 411 14.78 36.48 -2.14
CA ARG A 411 15.14 36.56 -3.57
C ARG A 411 16.10 37.71 -3.85
N GLN A 412 15.90 38.87 -3.23
CA GLN A 412 16.81 40.02 -3.38
C GLN A 412 18.21 39.71 -2.83
N LEU A 413 18.31 39.15 -1.62
CA LEU A 413 19.59 38.77 -1.02
C LEU A 413 20.31 37.66 -1.80
N ALA A 414 19.56 36.68 -2.33
CA ALA A 414 20.10 35.66 -3.23
C ALA A 414 20.69 36.26 -4.51
N ASN A 415 19.96 37.16 -5.17
CA ASN A 415 20.43 37.85 -6.39
C ASN A 415 21.63 38.79 -6.14
N GLN A 416 21.76 39.32 -4.92
CA GLN A 416 22.92 40.10 -4.48
C GLN A 416 24.12 39.23 -4.02
N GLY A 417 23.99 37.89 -4.03
CA GLY A 417 25.03 36.97 -3.55
C GLY A 417 25.25 36.99 -2.04
N ASN A 418 24.39 37.67 -1.27
CA ASN A 418 24.57 37.90 0.16
C ASN A 418 24.08 36.70 0.99
N THR A 419 24.87 35.62 0.95
CA THR A 419 24.62 34.36 1.66
C THR A 419 24.53 34.54 3.17
N GLY A 420 25.32 35.45 3.76
CA GLY A 420 25.32 35.73 5.20
C GLY A 420 23.96 36.22 5.70
N MET A 421 23.43 37.29 5.11
CA MET A 421 22.11 37.82 5.48
C MET A 421 20.98 36.86 5.10
N LEU A 422 21.12 36.09 4.01
CA LEU A 422 20.13 35.08 3.62
C LEU A 422 20.08 33.90 4.60
N ASN A 423 21.21 33.49 5.17
CA ASN A 423 21.27 32.50 6.25
C ASN A 423 20.65 33.05 7.54
N GLU A 424 20.91 34.32 7.90
CA GLU A 424 20.28 34.95 9.06
C GLU A 424 18.75 35.07 8.90
N LEU A 425 18.27 35.45 7.71
CA LEU A 425 16.86 35.47 7.33
C LEU A 425 16.23 34.07 7.45
N THR A 426 16.93 33.05 6.97
CA THR A 426 16.53 31.63 7.06
C THR A 426 16.42 31.17 8.53
N GLN A 427 17.35 31.58 9.39
CA GLN A 427 17.30 31.28 10.83
C GLN A 427 16.18 32.03 11.55
N LYS A 428 15.92 33.31 11.19
CA LYS A 428 14.77 34.08 11.70
C LYS A 428 13.44 33.43 11.32
N LEU A 429 13.34 32.93 10.09
CA LEU A 429 12.19 32.17 9.60
C LEU A 429 12.02 30.82 10.31
N GLN A 430 13.09 30.07 10.57
CA GLN A 430 13.00 28.85 11.39
C GLN A 430 12.52 29.18 12.83
N LYS A 431 13.05 30.25 13.45
CA LYS A 431 12.58 30.72 14.77
C LYS A 431 11.10 31.10 14.74
N TYR A 432 10.61 31.75 13.68
CA TYR A 432 9.19 31.99 13.44
C TYR A 432 8.40 30.67 13.38
N GLN A 433 8.88 29.66 12.65
CA GLN A 433 8.21 28.36 12.56
C GLN A 433 8.11 27.66 13.92
N TYR A 434 9.18 27.63 14.73
CA TYR A 434 9.12 27.09 16.09
C TYR A 434 8.18 27.89 17.02
N ALA A 435 8.12 29.21 16.88
CA ALA A 435 7.27 30.07 17.73
C ALA A 435 5.77 29.97 17.42
N TYR A 436 5.39 29.84 16.14
CA TYR A 436 3.98 29.82 15.71
C TYR A 436 3.48 28.44 15.25
N GLY A 437 4.35 27.42 15.19
CA GLY A 437 4.01 26.07 14.74
C GLY A 437 3.43 25.14 15.81
N GLY A 438 3.56 25.46 17.10
CA GLY A 438 3.00 24.67 18.20
C GLY A 438 3.31 23.17 18.09
N ASN A 439 2.31 22.32 18.37
CA ASN A 439 2.42 20.86 18.32
C ASN A 439 2.50 20.27 16.89
N THR A 440 2.64 21.10 15.85
CA THR A 440 2.73 20.65 14.45
C THR A 440 4.17 20.49 13.97
N ILE A 441 5.14 21.06 14.68
CA ILE A 441 6.56 20.98 14.33
C ILE A 441 7.09 19.57 14.62
N PRO A 442 7.72 18.89 13.65
CA PRO A 442 8.32 17.57 13.86
C PRO A 442 9.38 17.56 14.98
N THR A 443 9.44 16.46 15.72
CA THR A 443 10.41 16.28 16.80
C THR A 443 11.86 16.24 16.27
N PRO A 444 12.87 16.58 17.11
CA PRO A 444 14.28 16.41 16.74
C PRO A 444 14.66 14.99 16.30
N THR A 445 13.92 13.98 16.76
CA THR A 445 14.03 12.58 16.35
C THR A 445 13.51 12.33 14.94
N GLU A 446 12.33 12.84 14.60
CA GLU A 446 11.75 12.73 13.24
C GLU A 446 12.61 13.45 12.21
N ILE A 447 13.06 14.67 12.52
CA ILE A 447 13.94 15.46 11.64
C ILE A 447 15.26 14.71 11.37
N ARG A 448 15.86 14.10 12.39
CA ARG A 448 17.08 13.28 12.22
C ARG A 448 16.82 12.03 11.38
N ALA A 449 15.70 11.34 11.61
CA ALA A 449 15.33 10.16 10.82
C ALA A 449 15.10 10.52 9.34
N GLU A 450 14.38 11.61 9.08
CA GLU A 450 14.09 12.09 7.72
C GLU A 450 15.36 12.50 6.98
N ASN A 451 16.27 13.24 7.62
CA ASN A 451 17.55 13.62 7.02
C ASN A 451 18.42 12.39 6.65
N ILE A 452 18.42 11.33 7.48
CA ILE A 452 19.14 10.07 7.18
C ILE A 452 18.46 9.32 6.01
N TYR A 453 17.13 9.20 6.04
CA TYR A 453 16.34 8.54 5.00
C TYR A 453 16.49 9.24 3.63
N ASN A 454 16.49 10.57 3.62
CA ASN A 454 16.72 11.39 2.43
C ASN A 454 18.12 11.18 1.84
N SER A 455 19.14 11.17 2.70
CA SER A 455 20.55 11.12 2.30
C SER A 455 20.94 9.85 1.53
N TYR A 456 20.36 8.69 1.89
CA TYR A 456 20.73 7.41 1.29
C TYR A 456 19.58 6.78 0.51
N SER A 457 19.85 6.27 -0.69
CA SER A 457 18.87 5.50 -1.47
C SER A 457 18.91 4.01 -1.09
N PHE A 458 18.64 3.72 0.19
CA PHE A 458 18.79 2.36 0.78
C PHE A 458 18.18 1.26 -0.10
N THR A 459 16.90 1.39 -0.46
CA THR A 459 16.17 0.43 -1.32
C THR A 459 16.87 0.15 -2.65
N THR A 460 17.45 1.17 -3.30
CA THR A 460 18.19 1.04 -4.56
C THR A 460 19.47 0.22 -4.38
N PHE A 461 20.27 0.52 -3.34
CA PHE A 461 21.48 -0.25 -3.05
C PHE A 461 21.14 -1.70 -2.64
N LEU A 462 20.07 -1.89 -1.88
CA LEU A 462 19.63 -3.21 -1.42
C LEU A 462 19.13 -4.09 -2.57
N PHE A 463 18.34 -3.59 -3.52
CA PHE A 463 17.88 -4.43 -4.64
C PHE A 463 19.03 -4.83 -5.56
N ILE A 464 19.91 -3.89 -5.91
CA ILE A 464 21.09 -4.15 -6.77
C ILE A 464 22.03 -5.14 -6.07
N GLY A 465 22.35 -4.89 -4.80
CA GLY A 465 23.18 -5.79 -3.99
C GLY A 465 22.60 -7.19 -3.88
N ASN A 466 21.31 -7.32 -3.55
CA ASN A 466 20.66 -8.62 -3.38
C ASN A 466 20.57 -9.41 -4.70
N LEU A 467 20.29 -8.76 -5.84
CA LEU A 467 20.30 -9.44 -7.14
C LEU A 467 21.71 -9.91 -7.53
N ILE A 468 22.74 -9.06 -7.42
CA ILE A 468 24.12 -9.41 -7.76
C ILE A 468 24.65 -10.53 -6.85
N LEU A 469 24.45 -10.42 -5.53
CA LEU A 469 24.86 -11.44 -4.57
C LEU A 469 24.07 -12.74 -4.77
N GLY A 470 22.79 -12.65 -5.11
CA GLY A 470 21.94 -13.79 -5.49
C GLY A 470 22.53 -14.56 -6.66
N LEU A 471 22.80 -13.88 -7.79
CA LEU A 471 23.41 -14.48 -8.99
C LEU A 471 24.81 -15.05 -8.70
N LEU A 472 25.69 -14.29 -8.06
CA LEU A 472 27.04 -14.74 -7.71
C LEU A 472 27.03 -15.98 -6.81
N SER A 473 26.10 -16.07 -5.85
CA SER A 473 26.04 -17.21 -4.92
C SER A 473 25.86 -18.57 -5.61
N ILE A 474 25.27 -18.59 -6.82
CA ILE A 474 25.09 -19.80 -7.65
C ILE A 474 26.46 -20.43 -7.97
N LEU A 475 27.45 -19.61 -8.32
CA LEU A 475 28.81 -20.05 -8.66
C LEU A 475 29.54 -20.69 -7.47
N PHE A 476 29.15 -20.33 -6.24
CA PHE A 476 29.77 -20.78 -5.01
C PHE A 476 29.00 -21.90 -4.28
N LEU A 477 27.94 -22.45 -4.86
CA LEU A 477 27.13 -23.53 -4.25
C LEU A 477 27.96 -24.73 -3.77
N ASN A 478 28.98 -25.13 -4.53
CA ASN A 478 29.87 -26.24 -4.15
C ASN A 478 30.87 -25.87 -3.03
N LYS A 479 31.14 -24.58 -2.81
CA LYS A 479 32.16 -24.07 -1.86
C LYS A 479 31.52 -23.66 -0.52
N LYS A 480 31.04 -24.64 0.26
CA LYS A 480 30.32 -24.44 1.55
C LYS A 480 30.88 -23.33 2.47
N ARG A 481 32.21 -23.23 2.62
CA ARG A 481 32.84 -22.19 3.47
C ARG A 481 32.59 -20.78 2.92
N ALA A 482 32.80 -20.56 1.61
CA ALA A 482 32.55 -19.30 0.93
C ALA A 482 31.06 -18.97 0.84
N TYR A 483 30.20 -19.97 0.67
CA TYR A 483 28.76 -19.74 0.56
C TYR A 483 28.14 -19.09 1.82
N ARG A 484 28.71 -19.35 3.01
CA ARG A 484 28.26 -18.67 4.25
C ARG A 484 28.40 -17.15 4.20
N ILE A 485 29.33 -16.61 3.40
CA ILE A 485 29.52 -15.17 3.23
C ILE A 485 28.25 -14.53 2.65
N PHE A 486 27.67 -15.12 1.60
CA PHE A 486 26.40 -14.66 1.03
C PHE A 486 25.24 -14.69 2.04
N THR A 487 25.24 -15.64 2.99
CA THR A 487 24.24 -15.70 4.06
C THR A 487 24.42 -14.56 5.07
N TYR A 488 25.65 -14.20 5.42
CA TYR A 488 25.92 -13.04 6.28
C TYR A 488 25.62 -11.71 5.57
N LEU A 489 25.88 -11.62 4.27
CA LEU A 489 25.52 -10.44 3.46
C LEU A 489 23.99 -10.29 3.31
N MET A 490 23.24 -11.39 3.19
CA MET A 490 21.77 -11.38 3.28
C MET A 490 21.29 -10.90 4.66
N GLY A 491 21.97 -11.30 5.74
CA GLY A 491 21.70 -10.80 7.09
C GLY A 491 21.97 -9.30 7.25
N LEU A 492 23.06 -8.79 6.67
CA LEU A 492 23.38 -7.36 6.63
C LEU A 492 22.36 -6.57 5.82
N SER A 493 21.95 -7.08 4.65
CA SER A 493 20.89 -6.50 3.82
C SER A 493 19.56 -6.41 4.57
N TRP A 494 19.19 -7.47 5.30
CA TRP A 494 18.01 -7.48 6.17
C TRP A 494 18.11 -6.46 7.32
N LEU A 495 19.28 -6.28 7.95
CA LEU A 495 19.49 -5.24 8.97
C LEU A 495 19.33 -3.81 8.40
N ILE A 496 19.91 -3.54 7.23
CA ILE A 496 19.79 -2.22 6.58
C ILE A 496 18.34 -1.96 6.13
N LEU A 497 17.62 -2.97 5.64
CA LEU A 497 16.20 -2.86 5.34
C LEU A 497 15.36 -2.63 6.60
N THR A 498 15.68 -3.31 7.71
CA THR A 498 15.04 -3.09 9.02
C THR A 498 15.24 -1.65 9.49
N PHE A 499 16.45 -1.11 9.36
CA PHE A 499 16.75 0.30 9.65
C PHE A 499 15.98 1.25 8.73
N THR A 500 15.87 0.95 7.44
CA THR A 500 15.09 1.74 6.46
C THR A 500 13.60 1.79 6.83
N LEU A 501 13.02 0.67 7.25
CA LEU A 501 11.64 0.59 7.74
C LEU A 501 11.46 1.33 9.08
N ALA A 502 12.41 1.22 10.00
CA ALA A 502 12.38 1.96 11.26
C ALA A 502 12.44 3.48 11.04
N LEU A 503 13.24 3.96 10.08
CA LEU A 503 13.23 5.37 9.68
C LEU A 503 11.86 5.80 9.16
N ARG A 504 11.24 5.07 8.22
CA ARG A 504 9.88 5.40 7.73
C ARG A 504 8.84 5.39 8.85
N TRP A 505 8.91 4.44 9.78
CA TRP A 505 8.00 4.40 10.94
C TRP A 505 8.14 5.66 11.80
N ILE A 506 9.37 6.05 12.15
CA ILE A 506 9.61 7.28 12.93
C ILE A 506 9.04 8.50 12.17
N ILE A 507 9.35 8.66 10.88
CA ILE A 507 8.95 9.84 10.09
C ILE A 507 7.42 9.96 9.90
N ASN A 508 6.69 8.84 9.86
CA ASN A 508 5.23 8.83 9.63
C ASN A 508 4.40 8.60 10.90
N GLY A 509 5.04 8.48 12.07
CA GLY A 509 4.40 8.09 13.35
C GLY A 509 3.71 6.72 13.35
N THR A 510 3.76 5.97 12.25
CA THR A 510 2.89 4.81 11.96
C THR A 510 3.66 3.72 11.22
N ILE A 511 3.23 2.47 11.39
CA ILE A 511 3.92 1.30 10.81
C ILE A 511 3.87 1.39 9.26
N PRO A 512 5.02 1.28 8.55
CA PRO A 512 5.09 1.41 7.10
C PRO A 512 4.57 0.13 6.40
N ILE A 513 3.29 0.14 6.08
CA ILE A 513 2.53 -0.90 5.35
C ILE A 513 1.35 -0.29 4.56
N ALA A 514 1.30 1.04 4.39
CA ALA A 514 0.09 1.74 3.96
C ALA A 514 -0.13 1.71 2.44
N ASN A 515 0.93 1.56 1.65
CA ASN A 515 0.89 1.59 0.19
C ASN A 515 1.74 0.45 -0.43
N GLY A 516 1.63 0.30 -1.76
CA GLY A 516 2.29 -0.78 -2.51
C GLY A 516 3.82 -0.80 -2.40
N TYR A 517 4.45 0.36 -2.17
CA TYR A 517 5.89 0.49 -1.93
C TYR A 517 6.28 -0.14 -0.59
N GLU A 518 5.60 0.24 0.49
CA GLU A 518 5.89 -0.22 1.85
C GLU A 518 5.62 -1.72 2.02
N THR A 519 4.53 -2.24 1.44
CA THR A 519 4.24 -3.68 1.46
C THR A 519 5.27 -4.49 0.67
N MET A 520 5.88 -3.94 -0.38
CA MET A 520 7.00 -4.59 -1.09
C MET A 520 8.30 -4.59 -0.28
N LEU A 521 8.58 -3.52 0.49
CA LEU A 521 9.69 -3.53 1.46
C LEU A 521 9.45 -4.61 2.54
N LEU A 522 8.24 -4.70 3.10
CA LEU A 522 7.87 -5.72 4.09
C LEU A 522 7.97 -7.15 3.52
N LEU A 523 7.48 -7.37 2.30
CA LEU A 523 7.58 -8.68 1.62
C LEU A 523 9.04 -9.10 1.42
N SER A 524 9.90 -8.16 1.04
CA SER A 524 11.35 -8.37 0.90
C SER A 524 12.01 -8.73 2.23
N TRP A 525 11.64 -8.03 3.30
CA TRP A 525 12.08 -8.29 4.67
C TRP A 525 11.66 -9.69 5.15
N LEU A 526 10.41 -10.07 4.89
CA LEU A 526 9.84 -11.38 5.23
C LEU A 526 10.49 -12.54 4.45
N ILE A 527 10.75 -12.35 3.15
CA ILE A 527 11.48 -13.34 2.33
C ILE A 527 12.91 -13.53 2.84
N MET A 528 13.61 -12.45 3.21
CA MET A 528 14.96 -12.56 3.77
C MET A 528 14.98 -13.28 5.12
N ILE A 529 14.15 -12.90 6.10
CA ILE A 529 14.17 -13.56 7.42
C ILE A 529 13.82 -15.05 7.33
N VAL A 530 12.82 -15.45 6.54
CA VAL A 530 12.49 -16.88 6.37
C VAL A 530 13.61 -17.61 5.61
N SER A 531 14.29 -16.96 4.66
CA SER A 531 15.45 -17.55 3.97
C SER A 531 16.65 -17.75 4.90
N ILE A 532 16.96 -16.78 5.76
CA ILE A 532 17.97 -16.91 6.83
C ILE A 532 17.62 -18.09 7.76
N LEU A 533 16.35 -18.16 8.19
CA LEU A 533 15.81 -19.22 9.06
C LEU A 533 15.66 -20.60 8.39
N THR A 534 15.98 -20.77 7.11
CA THR A 534 15.85 -22.05 6.37
C THR A 534 17.11 -22.49 5.66
N THR A 535 18.07 -21.58 5.46
CA THR A 535 19.39 -21.85 4.87
C THR A 535 20.17 -22.97 5.57
N TYR A 536 19.98 -23.16 6.89
CA TYR A 536 20.63 -24.26 7.62
C TYR A 536 20.10 -25.65 7.23
N LYS A 537 18.89 -25.75 6.65
CA LYS A 537 18.33 -27.01 6.11
C LYS A 537 18.66 -27.21 4.64
N LEU A 538 18.64 -26.13 3.86
CA LEU A 538 19.00 -26.14 2.45
C LEU A 538 19.77 -24.87 2.11
N GLN A 539 21.06 -25.04 1.85
CA GLN A 539 22.01 -23.97 1.53
C GLN A 539 21.46 -23.01 0.46
N LEU A 540 20.85 -23.54 -0.60
CA LEU A 540 20.29 -22.82 -1.75
C LEU A 540 19.20 -21.78 -1.38
N MET A 541 18.64 -21.80 -0.16
CA MET A 541 17.70 -20.77 0.30
C MET A 541 18.33 -19.37 0.39
N THR A 542 19.64 -19.23 0.63
CA THR A 542 20.30 -17.90 0.56
C THR A 542 20.26 -17.33 -0.85
N THR A 543 20.58 -18.13 -1.87
CA THR A 543 20.53 -17.72 -3.28
C THR A 543 19.16 -17.17 -3.63
N PHE A 544 18.10 -17.87 -3.22
CA PHE A 544 16.74 -17.46 -3.55
C PHE A 544 16.17 -16.36 -2.66
N GLY A 545 16.56 -16.29 -1.38
CA GLY A 545 16.24 -15.18 -0.49
C GLY A 545 16.82 -13.87 -0.97
N LEU A 546 18.07 -13.90 -1.45
CA LEU A 546 18.72 -12.78 -2.14
C LEU A 546 18.02 -12.45 -3.46
N LEU A 547 17.81 -13.41 -4.36
CA LEU A 547 17.17 -13.15 -5.66
C LEU A 547 15.74 -12.62 -5.54
N MET A 548 14.87 -13.22 -4.71
CA MET A 548 13.48 -12.77 -4.59
C MET A 548 13.32 -11.51 -3.73
N SER A 549 14.12 -11.28 -2.68
CA SER A 549 14.09 -9.97 -2.02
C SER A 549 14.66 -8.88 -2.92
N GLY A 550 15.72 -9.16 -3.68
CA GLY A 550 16.22 -8.27 -4.72
C GLY A 550 15.17 -7.96 -5.79
N PHE A 551 14.39 -8.96 -6.22
CA PHE A 551 13.30 -8.76 -7.18
C PHE A 551 12.11 -7.98 -6.59
N MET A 552 11.69 -8.26 -5.35
CA MET A 552 10.60 -7.52 -4.70
C MET A 552 10.99 -6.05 -4.39
N LEU A 553 12.24 -5.80 -3.95
CA LEU A 553 12.76 -4.44 -3.80
C LEU A 553 12.92 -3.75 -5.17
N LEU A 554 13.30 -4.46 -6.23
CA LEU A 554 13.32 -3.94 -7.60
C LEU A 554 11.90 -3.54 -8.04
N VAL A 555 10.88 -4.36 -7.77
CA VAL A 555 9.48 -4.02 -8.09
C VAL A 555 8.97 -2.82 -7.29
N SER A 556 9.40 -2.64 -6.02
CA SER A 556 9.15 -1.38 -5.29
C SER A 556 9.81 -0.14 -5.94
N HIS A 557 10.73 -0.33 -6.89
CA HIS A 557 11.40 0.73 -7.63
C HIS A 557 10.95 0.80 -9.11
N LEU A 558 10.21 -0.20 -9.60
CA LEU A 558 9.71 -0.31 -10.97
C LEU A 558 8.18 -0.30 -10.98
N GLY A 559 7.59 0.90 -10.87
CA GLY A 559 6.15 1.09 -11.02
C GLY A 559 5.73 2.52 -10.70
N GLU A 560 4.41 2.75 -10.75
CA GLU A 560 3.77 4.01 -10.35
C GLU A 560 3.59 4.12 -8.80
N MET A 561 4.14 3.15 -8.04
CA MET A 561 4.10 3.13 -6.57
C MET A 561 4.79 4.36 -5.97
N ASP A 562 4.05 5.24 -5.30
CA ASP A 562 4.62 6.45 -4.68
C ASP A 562 5.60 6.10 -3.53
N PRO A 563 6.90 6.43 -3.64
CA PRO A 563 7.88 6.22 -2.58
C PRO A 563 7.81 7.29 -1.48
N SER A 564 6.95 8.32 -1.60
CA SER A 564 6.80 9.37 -0.60
C SER A 564 6.24 8.85 0.73
N ILE A 565 6.10 9.75 1.71
CA ILE A 565 5.58 9.44 3.04
C ILE A 565 4.36 10.34 3.26
N THR A 566 3.17 9.77 3.09
CA THR A 566 1.85 10.39 3.26
C THR A 566 1.18 9.95 4.57
N PRO A 567 0.30 10.78 5.16
CA PRO A 567 -0.65 10.33 6.17
C PRO A 567 -1.54 9.22 5.62
N ARG A 568 -1.98 8.31 6.49
CA ARG A 568 -2.89 7.21 6.12
C ARG A 568 -4.33 7.74 6.04
N MET A 569 -5.05 7.40 4.96
CA MET A 569 -6.47 7.74 4.85
C MET A 569 -7.29 7.18 6.03
N PRO A 570 -8.41 7.83 6.44
CA PRO A 570 -9.18 7.46 7.62
C PRO A 570 -9.54 5.97 7.73
N VAL A 571 -10.05 5.39 6.65
CA VAL A 571 -10.43 3.97 6.57
C VAL A 571 -9.25 3.01 6.79
N LEU A 572 -8.02 3.47 6.53
CA LEU A 572 -6.78 2.71 6.72
C LEU A 572 -6.19 2.86 8.13
N ASN A 573 -6.72 3.76 8.95
CA ASN A 573 -6.19 4.07 10.28
C ASN A 573 -6.67 3.05 11.35
N SER A 574 -6.57 1.76 11.06
CA SER A 574 -7.05 0.66 11.90
C SER A 574 -5.93 -0.33 12.26
N PRO A 575 -5.75 -0.67 13.56
CA PRO A 575 -4.85 -1.77 13.96
C PRO A 575 -5.23 -3.11 13.32
N LEU A 576 -6.52 -3.32 13.05
CA LEU A 576 -7.07 -4.57 12.50
C LEU A 576 -6.62 -4.76 11.03
N LEU A 577 -6.64 -3.68 10.24
CA LEU A 577 -6.05 -3.65 8.90
C LEU A 577 -4.53 -3.89 8.94
N SER A 578 -3.83 -3.28 9.91
CA SER A 578 -2.38 -3.47 10.08
C SER A 578 -2.01 -4.94 10.30
N ILE A 579 -2.83 -5.67 11.06
CA ILE A 579 -2.66 -7.10 11.32
C ILE A 579 -3.02 -7.92 10.07
N HIS A 580 -4.14 -7.60 9.40
CA HIS A 580 -4.55 -8.22 8.13
C HIS A 580 -3.44 -8.19 7.07
N VAL A 581 -2.96 -6.99 6.71
CA VAL A 581 -1.94 -6.81 5.67
C VAL A 581 -0.66 -7.56 6.03
N SER A 582 -0.18 -7.44 7.28
CA SER A 582 1.04 -8.12 7.73
C SER A 582 0.94 -9.65 7.60
N ILE A 583 -0.21 -10.23 7.96
CA ILE A 583 -0.44 -11.68 7.87
C ILE A 583 -0.55 -12.15 6.41
N ILE A 584 -1.19 -11.37 5.53
CA ILE A 584 -1.22 -11.63 4.08
C ILE A 584 0.19 -11.56 3.47
N MET A 585 1.02 -10.57 3.82
CA MET A 585 2.39 -10.48 3.30
C MET A 585 3.27 -11.64 3.79
N ILE A 586 3.06 -12.17 5.00
CA ILE A 586 3.70 -13.42 5.47
C ILE A 586 3.29 -14.61 4.58
N SER A 587 2.01 -14.69 4.19
CA SER A 587 1.54 -15.71 3.26
C SER A 587 2.24 -15.62 1.90
N TYR A 588 2.27 -14.43 1.28
CA TYR A 588 2.91 -14.23 -0.03
C TYR A 588 4.44 -14.46 0.02
N ALA A 589 5.11 -14.15 1.13
CA ALA A 589 6.52 -14.50 1.33
C ALA A 589 6.73 -16.03 1.31
N LEU A 590 5.90 -16.78 2.05
CA LEU A 590 5.98 -18.24 2.12
C LEU A 590 5.62 -18.90 0.78
N PHE A 591 4.59 -18.42 0.09
CA PHE A 591 4.26 -18.92 -1.25
C PHE A 591 5.35 -18.60 -2.29
N SER A 592 5.99 -17.42 -2.22
CA SER A 592 7.16 -17.10 -3.06
C SER A 592 8.28 -18.12 -2.86
N LEU A 593 8.52 -18.58 -1.62
CA LEU A 593 9.48 -19.66 -1.32
C LEU A 593 9.02 -21.03 -1.86
N THR A 594 7.71 -21.31 -1.94
CA THR A 594 7.21 -22.53 -2.60
C THR A 594 7.43 -22.53 -4.12
N PHE A 595 7.21 -21.37 -4.76
CA PHE A 595 7.42 -21.10 -6.19
C PHE A 595 8.91 -21.23 -6.56
N ILE A 596 9.78 -20.58 -5.77
CA ILE A 596 11.23 -20.78 -5.79
C ILE A 596 11.59 -22.27 -5.80
N CYS A 597 11.05 -23.05 -4.86
CA CYS A 597 11.43 -24.45 -4.70
C CYS A 597 11.03 -25.30 -5.92
N ALA A 598 10.00 -24.88 -6.65
CA ALA A 598 9.57 -25.51 -7.90
C ALA A 598 10.50 -25.15 -9.07
N ILE A 599 10.86 -23.88 -9.26
CA ILE A 599 11.87 -23.47 -10.25
C ILE A 599 13.19 -24.21 -10.01
N ALA A 600 13.65 -24.22 -8.75
CA ALA A 600 14.86 -24.93 -8.33
C ALA A 600 14.82 -26.41 -8.72
N TYR A 601 13.68 -27.07 -8.51
CA TYR A 601 13.46 -28.46 -8.91
C TYR A 601 13.50 -28.62 -10.43
N PHE A 602 12.89 -27.72 -11.22
CA PHE A 602 12.92 -27.80 -12.68
C PHE A 602 14.30 -27.57 -13.29
N LEU A 603 15.17 -26.77 -12.66
CA LEU A 603 16.57 -26.63 -13.08
C LEU A 603 17.40 -27.91 -12.82
N THR A 604 16.91 -28.83 -11.98
CA THR A 604 17.70 -29.97 -11.45
C THR A 604 17.07 -31.35 -11.67
N TYR A 605 15.80 -31.46 -12.10
CA TYR A 605 15.07 -32.73 -12.14
C TYR A 605 15.65 -33.77 -13.11
N ARG A 606 16.30 -33.33 -14.20
CA ARG A 606 16.95 -34.22 -15.19
C ARG A 606 18.27 -34.82 -14.70
N SER A 607 18.81 -34.37 -13.55
CA SER A 607 20.13 -34.80 -13.09
C SER A 607 20.12 -36.17 -12.43
N LYS A 608 20.93 -37.09 -12.94
CA LYS A 608 21.14 -38.43 -12.35
C LYS A 608 22.12 -38.43 -11.16
N LYS A 609 22.72 -37.30 -10.78
CA LYS A 609 23.70 -37.22 -9.68
C LYS A 609 23.00 -37.39 -8.32
N ALA A 610 23.40 -38.39 -7.52
CA ALA A 610 22.76 -38.74 -6.24
C ALA A 610 22.57 -37.54 -5.28
N ASN A 611 23.59 -36.67 -5.15
CA ASN A 611 23.51 -35.46 -4.34
C ASN A 611 22.39 -34.51 -4.80
N ILE A 612 22.19 -34.37 -6.11
CA ILE A 612 21.15 -33.49 -6.68
C ILE A 612 19.77 -34.15 -6.52
N ILE A 613 19.65 -35.47 -6.68
CA ILE A 613 18.41 -36.20 -6.36
C ILE A 613 18.02 -36.00 -4.88
N GLN A 614 18.99 -35.95 -3.96
CA GLN A 614 18.74 -35.64 -2.55
C GLN A 614 18.33 -34.17 -2.34
N THR A 615 18.97 -33.21 -3.02
CA THR A 615 18.52 -31.80 -3.05
C THR A 615 17.08 -31.67 -3.55
N ASN A 616 16.69 -32.43 -4.58
CA ASN A 616 15.33 -32.41 -5.14
C ASN A 616 14.28 -32.93 -4.15
N LYS A 617 14.65 -33.94 -3.34
CA LYS A 617 13.84 -34.37 -2.19
C LYS A 617 13.74 -33.27 -1.14
N GLN A 618 14.84 -32.60 -0.79
CA GLN A 618 14.85 -31.49 0.18
C GLN A 618 14.03 -30.27 -0.28
N LEU A 619 14.11 -29.87 -1.55
CA LEU A 619 13.28 -28.83 -2.17
C LEU A 619 11.79 -29.16 -2.11
N THR A 620 11.45 -30.42 -2.42
CA THR A 620 10.07 -30.92 -2.33
C THR A 620 9.57 -30.92 -0.88
N THR A 621 10.43 -31.29 0.08
CA THR A 621 10.16 -31.21 1.52
C THR A 621 9.94 -29.77 1.97
N LEU A 622 10.82 -28.83 1.62
CA LEU A 622 10.75 -27.42 2.05
C LEU A 622 9.56 -26.68 1.45
N SER A 623 9.28 -26.85 0.15
CA SER A 623 8.05 -26.34 -0.47
C SER A 623 6.80 -26.81 0.29
N GLN A 624 6.79 -28.08 0.72
CA GLN A 624 5.68 -28.61 1.52
C GLN A 624 5.68 -28.14 2.98
N ILE A 625 6.84 -27.82 3.58
CA ILE A 625 6.92 -27.15 4.89
C ILE A 625 6.31 -25.75 4.81
N PHE A 626 6.60 -24.97 3.77
CA PHE A 626 6.10 -23.59 3.61
C PHE A 626 4.61 -23.53 3.25
N LEU A 627 4.09 -24.52 2.51
CA LEU A 627 2.71 -24.55 2.03
C LEU A 627 1.66 -24.52 3.16
N TYR A 628 1.84 -25.29 4.25
CA TYR A 628 0.89 -25.31 5.36
C TYR A 628 0.76 -23.96 6.09
N PRO A 629 1.84 -23.30 6.56
CA PRO A 629 1.75 -21.98 7.16
C PRO A 629 1.35 -20.90 6.14
N ALA A 630 1.71 -21.01 4.85
CA ALA A 630 1.27 -20.07 3.83
C ALA A 630 -0.26 -20.05 3.66
N ILE A 631 -0.89 -21.22 3.51
CA ILE A 631 -2.35 -21.36 3.44
C ILE A 631 -3.00 -20.93 4.77
N THR A 632 -2.35 -21.24 5.90
CA THR A 632 -2.84 -20.82 7.23
C THR A 632 -2.87 -19.30 7.35
N THR A 633 -1.77 -18.60 7.05
CA THR A 633 -1.76 -17.13 7.11
C THR A 633 -2.61 -16.50 6.02
N LEU A 634 -2.81 -17.14 4.86
CA LEU A 634 -3.78 -16.65 3.87
C LEU A 634 -5.21 -16.68 4.42
N GLY A 635 -5.66 -17.82 4.94
CA GLY A 635 -7.02 -17.96 5.49
C GLY A 635 -7.27 -17.09 6.72
N LEU A 636 -6.28 -17.01 7.63
CA LEU A 636 -6.31 -16.10 8.77
C LEU A 636 -6.35 -14.63 8.32
N GLY A 637 -5.55 -14.25 7.33
CA GLY A 637 -5.54 -12.90 6.76
C GLY A 637 -6.89 -12.53 6.15
N ILE A 638 -7.45 -13.39 5.29
CA ILE A 638 -8.78 -13.19 4.67
C ILE A 638 -9.86 -12.99 5.75
N PHE A 639 -9.88 -13.82 6.79
CA PHE A 639 -10.83 -13.66 7.90
C PHE A 639 -10.65 -12.34 8.66
N ILE A 640 -9.42 -11.96 9.00
CA ILE A 640 -9.13 -10.70 9.71
C ILE A 640 -9.50 -9.48 8.82
N GLY A 641 -9.39 -9.63 7.49
CA GLY A 641 -9.91 -8.66 6.51
C GLY A 641 -11.44 -8.56 6.54
N ALA A 642 -12.15 -9.70 6.54
CA ALA A 642 -13.61 -9.75 6.66
C ALA A 642 -14.14 -9.21 8.01
N ILE A 643 -13.34 -9.27 9.09
CA ILE A 643 -13.64 -8.57 10.35
C ILE A 643 -13.48 -7.06 10.18
N TRP A 644 -12.36 -6.60 9.62
CA TRP A 644 -12.10 -5.17 9.41
C TRP A 644 -13.15 -4.54 8.48
N ALA A 645 -13.47 -5.17 7.34
CA ALA A 645 -14.52 -4.72 6.43
C ALA A 645 -15.88 -4.59 7.14
N ASN A 646 -16.24 -5.54 8.01
CA ASN A 646 -17.51 -5.47 8.75
C ASN A 646 -17.55 -4.36 9.83
N ILE A 647 -16.38 -3.88 10.27
CA ILE A 647 -16.20 -2.80 11.26
C ILE A 647 -16.06 -1.42 10.59
N SER A 648 -15.58 -1.35 9.35
CA SER A 648 -15.37 -0.09 8.61
C SER A 648 -16.47 0.19 7.58
N TRP A 649 -17.02 -0.85 6.94
CA TRP A 649 -18.01 -0.80 5.85
C TRP A 649 -19.31 -1.56 6.17
N GLY A 650 -19.52 -1.94 7.43
CA GLY A 650 -20.75 -2.61 7.90
C GLY A 650 -21.08 -3.98 7.29
N THR A 651 -20.28 -4.47 6.33
CA THR A 651 -20.43 -5.74 5.61
C THR A 651 -19.12 -6.51 5.62
N TYR A 652 -19.19 -7.84 5.83
CA TYR A 652 -17.98 -8.68 5.97
C TYR A 652 -17.43 -9.21 4.64
N TRP A 653 -18.19 -9.08 3.55
CA TRP A 653 -17.83 -9.47 2.19
C TRP A 653 -18.67 -8.66 1.20
N GLY A 654 -18.03 -8.07 0.19
CA GLY A 654 -18.65 -7.29 -0.88
C GLY A 654 -18.45 -7.85 -2.29
N TRP A 655 -17.71 -8.95 -2.44
CA TRP A 655 -17.24 -9.50 -3.72
C TRP A 655 -16.33 -8.56 -4.54
N ASP A 656 -15.70 -7.59 -3.88
CA ASP A 656 -14.68 -6.73 -4.48
C ASP A 656 -13.59 -7.60 -5.16
N PRO A 657 -12.98 -7.15 -6.28
CA PRO A 657 -11.96 -7.94 -6.97
C PRO A 657 -10.82 -8.44 -6.07
N LYS A 658 -10.41 -7.74 -5.00
CA LYS A 658 -9.38 -8.26 -4.08
C LYS A 658 -9.89 -9.40 -3.20
N GLU A 659 -11.11 -9.29 -2.69
CA GLU A 659 -11.75 -10.34 -1.88
C GLU A 659 -11.91 -11.62 -2.71
N THR A 660 -12.47 -11.46 -3.92
CA THR A 660 -12.72 -12.54 -4.87
C THR A 660 -11.42 -13.21 -5.32
N TRP A 661 -10.36 -12.45 -5.65
CA TRP A 661 -9.07 -13.03 -6.01
C TRP A 661 -8.32 -13.66 -4.83
N ALA A 662 -8.44 -13.13 -3.61
CA ALA A 662 -7.88 -13.77 -2.42
C ALA A 662 -8.54 -15.13 -2.14
N LEU A 663 -9.86 -15.24 -2.32
CA LEU A 663 -10.58 -16.53 -2.26
C LEU A 663 -10.13 -17.48 -3.38
N ILE A 664 -9.97 -17.00 -4.62
CA ILE A 664 -9.42 -17.81 -5.73
C ILE A 664 -8.03 -18.35 -5.38
N THR A 665 -7.11 -17.52 -4.89
CA THR A 665 -5.76 -17.96 -4.49
C THR A 665 -5.81 -18.98 -3.35
N LEU A 666 -6.69 -18.78 -2.35
CA LEU A 666 -6.89 -19.76 -1.28
C LEU A 666 -7.35 -21.12 -1.83
N MET A 667 -8.33 -21.12 -2.75
CA MET A 667 -8.84 -22.32 -3.41
C MET A 667 -7.78 -23.03 -4.26
N VAL A 668 -7.02 -22.27 -5.07
CA VAL A 668 -5.93 -22.80 -5.91
C VAL A 668 -4.87 -23.51 -5.06
N TYR A 669 -4.38 -22.89 -3.97
CA TYR A 669 -3.37 -23.54 -3.13
C TYR A 669 -3.95 -24.67 -2.26
N ALA A 670 -5.21 -24.59 -1.82
CA ALA A 670 -5.86 -25.63 -1.02
C ALA A 670 -5.96 -26.99 -1.77
N ILE A 671 -6.15 -27.00 -3.09
CA ILE A 671 -6.13 -28.21 -3.92
C ILE A 671 -4.89 -29.08 -3.64
N VAL A 672 -3.72 -28.45 -3.48
CA VAL A 672 -2.42 -29.15 -3.37
C VAL A 672 -2.28 -29.94 -2.06
N LEU A 673 -3.08 -29.60 -1.02
CA LEU A 673 -3.11 -30.36 0.23
C LEU A 673 -3.79 -31.72 0.08
N HIS A 674 -4.70 -31.87 -0.89
CA HIS A 674 -5.58 -33.04 -1.08
C HIS A 674 -4.88 -34.26 -1.73
N LYS A 675 -3.63 -34.52 -1.38
CA LYS A 675 -2.76 -35.56 -1.99
C LYS A 675 -3.27 -36.98 -1.83
N GLN A 676 -4.17 -37.24 -0.90
CA GLN A 676 -4.87 -38.53 -0.79
C GLN A 676 -5.85 -38.68 -1.97
N SER A 677 -6.79 -37.74 -2.10
CA SER A 677 -7.80 -37.64 -3.15
C SER A 677 -7.23 -37.43 -4.57
N LEU A 678 -6.10 -36.72 -4.68
CA LEU A 678 -5.44 -36.38 -5.94
C LEU A 678 -4.00 -36.94 -5.95
N PRO A 679 -3.81 -38.23 -6.29
CA PRO A 679 -2.50 -38.89 -6.27
C PRO A 679 -1.45 -38.22 -7.17
N THR A 680 -1.89 -37.47 -8.18
CA THR A 680 -1.07 -36.62 -9.05
C THR A 680 -0.07 -35.77 -8.25
N PHE A 681 -0.49 -35.15 -7.15
CA PHE A 681 0.37 -34.30 -6.31
C PHE A 681 1.28 -35.06 -5.33
N ARG A 682 1.27 -36.41 -5.38
CA ARG A 682 2.30 -37.23 -4.73
C ARG A 682 3.59 -37.31 -5.58
N LYS A 683 3.49 -37.10 -6.90
CA LYS A 683 4.64 -37.03 -7.82
C LYS A 683 5.29 -35.63 -7.73
N PRO A 684 6.58 -35.49 -7.38
CA PRO A 684 7.21 -34.17 -7.19
C PRO A 684 7.16 -33.28 -8.43
N LEU A 685 7.32 -33.84 -9.64
CA LEU A 685 7.23 -33.11 -10.91
C LEU A 685 5.90 -32.36 -11.05
N ASN A 686 4.79 -33.08 -10.86
CA ASN A 686 3.43 -32.54 -11.04
C ASN A 686 3.07 -31.57 -9.91
N TYR A 687 3.54 -31.83 -8.69
CA TYR A 687 3.44 -30.90 -7.56
C TYR A 687 4.14 -29.57 -7.90
N HIS A 688 5.41 -29.60 -8.30
CA HIS A 688 6.18 -28.38 -8.60
C HIS A 688 5.64 -27.64 -9.83
N LEU A 689 5.18 -28.34 -10.87
CA LEU A 689 4.52 -27.71 -12.03
C LEU A 689 3.30 -26.90 -11.59
N TYR A 690 2.47 -27.48 -10.72
CA TYR A 690 1.30 -26.80 -10.18
C TYR A 690 1.70 -25.60 -9.29
N MET A 691 2.74 -25.71 -8.47
CA MET A 691 3.21 -24.57 -7.64
C MET A 691 3.72 -23.38 -8.49
N ILE A 692 4.24 -23.62 -9.70
CA ILE A 692 4.59 -22.56 -10.66
C ILE A 692 3.33 -21.86 -11.18
N ILE A 693 2.35 -22.64 -11.65
CA ILE A 693 1.09 -22.09 -12.20
C ILE A 693 0.27 -21.37 -11.11
N ALA A 694 0.22 -21.93 -9.90
CA ALA A 694 -0.51 -21.35 -8.76
C ALA A 694 0.01 -19.97 -8.35
N PHE A 695 1.30 -19.69 -8.54
CA PHE A 695 1.91 -18.38 -8.22
C PHE A 695 1.36 -17.24 -9.08
N LEU A 696 0.87 -17.54 -10.29
CA LEU A 696 0.17 -16.57 -11.14
C LEU A 696 -1.08 -16.00 -10.45
N SER A 697 -1.74 -16.77 -9.56
CA SER A 697 -2.89 -16.27 -8.80
C SER A 697 -2.51 -15.20 -7.77
N ILE A 698 -1.30 -15.29 -7.18
CA ILE A 698 -0.78 -14.25 -6.26
C ILE A 698 -0.41 -13.00 -7.05
N LEU A 699 0.22 -13.15 -8.22
CA LEU A 699 0.51 -12.03 -9.12
C LEU A 699 -0.79 -11.35 -9.59
N MET A 700 -1.84 -12.10 -9.88
CA MET A 700 -3.16 -11.56 -10.21
C MET A 700 -3.81 -10.85 -9.00
N THR A 701 -3.80 -11.46 -7.82
CA THR A 701 -4.38 -10.87 -6.59
C THR A 701 -3.65 -9.58 -6.18
N TYR A 702 -2.32 -9.52 -6.31
CA TYR A 702 -1.52 -8.37 -5.89
C TYR A 702 -1.36 -7.30 -6.99
N PHE A 703 -0.94 -7.67 -8.20
CA PHE A 703 -0.71 -6.71 -9.29
C PHE A 703 -1.93 -6.59 -10.21
N GLY A 704 -2.53 -7.71 -10.58
CA GLY A 704 -3.70 -7.75 -11.47
C GLY A 704 -4.87 -6.94 -10.92
N VAL A 705 -5.24 -7.08 -9.65
CA VAL A 705 -6.32 -6.27 -9.08
C VAL A 705 -5.94 -4.79 -9.02
N ASN A 706 -4.79 -4.44 -8.41
CA ASN A 706 -4.37 -3.04 -8.23
C ASN A 706 -4.18 -2.27 -9.55
N TYR A 707 -3.62 -2.89 -10.59
CA TYR A 707 -3.22 -2.19 -11.83
C TYR A 707 -4.05 -2.57 -13.07
N VAL A 708 -4.87 -3.62 -13.01
CA VAL A 708 -5.65 -4.10 -14.18
C VAL A 708 -7.15 -4.09 -13.94
N LEU A 709 -7.66 -4.32 -12.72
CA LEU A 709 -9.10 -4.37 -12.43
C LEU A 709 -9.66 -3.17 -11.65
N GLY A 710 -8.90 -2.62 -10.71
CA GLY A 710 -9.39 -1.66 -9.72
C GLY A 710 -10.24 -2.31 -8.62
N GLY A 711 -10.86 -1.48 -7.78
CA GLY A 711 -11.72 -1.90 -6.66
C GLY A 711 -11.69 -0.91 -5.48
N MET A 712 -12.55 -1.10 -4.48
CA MET A 712 -12.61 -0.24 -3.28
C MET A 712 -11.31 -0.27 -2.46
N HIS A 713 -10.52 -1.34 -2.62
CA HIS A 713 -9.22 -1.51 -2.00
C HIS A 713 -8.04 -0.88 -2.79
N SER A 714 -8.27 -0.16 -3.90
CA SER A 714 -7.22 0.26 -4.83
C SER A 714 -6.44 1.50 -4.35
N TYR A 715 -5.54 1.28 -3.37
CA TYR A 715 -4.64 2.29 -2.79
C TYR A 715 -3.22 2.23 -3.40
N ALA A 716 -3.16 2.11 -4.73
CA ALA A 716 -1.94 1.82 -5.51
C ALA A 716 -1.26 3.09 -6.05
#